data_AF-A0A4Y6PS18-F1
#
_entry.id   AF-A0A4Y6PS18-F1
#
_cell.length_a   1.000
_cell.length_b   1.000
_cell.length_c   1.000
_cell.angle_alpha   90.00
_cell.angle_beta   90.00
_cell.angle_gamma   90.00
#
_symmetry.space_group_name_H-M   'P 1'
#
loop_
_entity.id
_entity.type
_entity.pdbx_description
1 polymer ?
#
loop_
_entity_poly.entity_id
_entity_poly.type
_entity_poly.pdbx_seq_one_letter_code
_entity_poly.pdbx_strand_id
1 'polypeptide(L)'
;MRSTLRVLTIFALSMVASAPMLGCQGVECGPGTTADGDQCVADDELQTDEICAEGTTLVDGSCVVDDKVCGEHTRFDADSQKCEQAPGFCGEGTTWDTSAEQCVPNTDIDCGEGTELRDGQCVPALDQICADKTEPDAQGRCVIQADACATDELLDPNSGACVATDTHCAPHTAFDADSGTCVPTAEVCDTGTTFDSGSGLCLPDACQTGDVMLDGVCVSPAEKLAANADVTETENNDPTMGGTAQALSVEPVGAAAVFTGTIEAPRDLDNDGRADQDRDTFTFDASEGDWFQLSVQSTGLPAPGFVVEGPDGFVRYSPIGSSSDAARQLVIPTSGTYSITVLPAMVMHTDGQVGPSGHADWSWVGALEQLATPTPTQASLTGAPVTGSYERLTDNLLVATGVSAGDIVTVSVDASGSDAQGWLQVWDNPNELQRQIAATPGEAIEVVVPRSGDLLLMLDWERIHGPDLDFELSGEVDVDTEYLGMLANDSTTKSSAVDIGQRDSFRYVFHVNPAQVFELALDNAQAEEVDIRLYNAAGRLLSSEDALTPLSASATPGFHYWFTESGGTFVLEVSPSASSDDLRDVALTINTVTPNDLGVVGPGTSLSTTISTPIARAHSAFHMFTANSSLQVSGAVVTPDEADADAFFYNAVNREIDAYATLKGVTFSDTTISSAGLYLLRIAADEHIPTYDLELDFVALTP
;
A
#
# COMPACT_ATOMS: atom_id res chain seq x y z
N MET A 1 27.93 27.21 12.38
CA MET A 1 29.19 26.70 12.97
C MET A 1 29.48 25.33 12.36
N ARG A 2 30.61 25.16 11.64
CA ARG A 2 31.03 23.89 11.04
C ARG A 2 32.04 23.23 11.97
N SER A 3 31.85 21.96 12.34
CA SER A 3 32.92 21.17 12.96
C SER A 3 32.95 19.74 12.41
N THR A 4 33.89 19.59 11.49
CA THR A 4 34.63 18.41 11.03
C THR A 4 34.77 17.25 12.04
N LEU A 5 34.37 16.05 11.62
CA LEU A 5 34.72 14.78 12.28
C LEU A 5 35.96 14.18 11.59
N ARG A 6 36.95 13.80 12.40
CA ARG A 6 38.24 13.25 11.97
C ARG A 6 38.15 11.76 11.70
N VAL A 7 38.59 11.37 10.50
CA VAL A 7 38.84 10.00 10.04
C VAL A 7 40.02 9.40 10.83
N LEU A 8 39.85 8.18 11.35
CA LEU A 8 40.96 7.34 11.80
C LEU A 8 40.89 5.98 11.08
N THR A 9 41.86 5.77 10.20
CA THR A 9 42.07 4.59 9.37
C THR A 9 42.80 3.51 10.19
N ILE A 10 42.27 2.28 10.25
CA ILE A 10 43.05 1.09 10.60
C ILE A 10 42.90 0.07 9.47
N PHE A 11 44.01 -0.14 8.77
CA PHE A 11 44.25 -1.23 7.82
C PHE A 11 44.44 -2.54 8.60
N ALA A 12 43.69 -3.58 8.26
CA ALA A 12 44.10 -4.96 8.47
C ALA A 12 43.67 -5.82 7.26
N LEU A 13 44.70 -6.28 6.56
CA LEU A 13 44.72 -7.09 5.36
C LEU A 13 44.63 -8.59 5.73
N SER A 14 44.34 -9.44 4.74
CA SER A 14 44.57 -10.91 4.63
C SER A 14 43.43 -11.81 5.16
N MET A 15 42.93 -12.86 4.49
CA MET A 15 43.32 -13.58 3.28
C MET A 15 42.07 -14.16 2.59
N VAL A 16 42.15 -14.24 1.26
CA VAL A 16 41.22 -14.90 0.34
C VAL A 16 41.43 -16.42 0.42
N ALA A 17 40.34 -17.18 0.58
CA ALA A 17 40.28 -18.60 0.25
C ALA A 17 39.10 -18.84 -0.70
N SER A 18 39.40 -18.81 -2.00
CA SER A 18 38.52 -19.23 -3.08
C SER A 18 38.55 -20.76 -3.21
N ALA A 19 37.43 -21.43 -2.93
CA ALA A 19 37.21 -22.82 -3.28
C ALA A 19 36.34 -22.88 -4.56
N PRO A 20 36.77 -23.57 -5.63
CA PRO A 20 35.95 -23.77 -6.81
C PRO A 20 34.93 -24.89 -6.58
N MET A 21 33.67 -24.63 -6.93
CA MET A 21 32.72 -25.69 -7.27
C MET A 21 33.16 -26.34 -8.59
N LEU A 22 33.37 -27.65 -8.59
CA LEU A 22 33.48 -28.47 -9.78
C LEU A 22 32.55 -29.67 -9.61
N GLY A 23 31.67 -29.84 -10.60
CA GLY A 23 30.57 -30.79 -10.61
C GLY A 23 31.01 -32.25 -10.73
N CYS A 24 30.23 -33.12 -10.09
CA CYS A 24 30.26 -34.56 -10.29
C CYS A 24 29.56 -34.91 -11.61
N GLN A 25 30.33 -35.27 -12.63
CA GLN A 25 29.88 -36.22 -13.66
C GLN A 25 31.02 -37.16 -13.99
N GLY A 26 30.91 -38.40 -13.54
CA GLY A 26 31.81 -39.50 -13.88
C GLY A 26 31.03 -40.80 -13.71
N VAL A 27 31.09 -41.66 -14.72
CA VAL A 27 30.38 -42.95 -14.76
C VAL A 27 31.18 -43.94 -13.92
N GLU A 28 30.58 -44.56 -12.89
CA GLU A 28 31.23 -45.64 -12.13
C GLU A 28 31.20 -46.94 -12.94
N CYS A 29 32.38 -47.42 -13.34
CA CYS A 29 32.57 -48.67 -14.06
C CYS A 29 32.86 -49.83 -13.11
N GLY A 30 32.30 -51.00 -13.39
CA GLY A 30 32.47 -52.21 -12.57
C GLY A 30 33.89 -52.81 -12.66
N PRO A 31 34.26 -53.74 -11.75
CA PRO A 31 35.58 -54.35 -11.72
C PRO A 31 35.98 -54.99 -13.07
N GLY A 32 37.17 -54.66 -13.58
CA GLY A 32 37.68 -55.15 -14.87
C GLY A 32 37.47 -54.20 -16.06
N THR A 33 36.95 -52.99 -15.83
CA THR A 33 36.76 -51.95 -16.85
C THR A 33 37.21 -50.57 -16.34
N THR A 34 37.74 -49.74 -17.24
CA THR A 34 38.18 -48.36 -16.97
C THR A 34 37.32 -47.40 -17.80
N ALA A 35 36.95 -46.25 -17.24
CA ALA A 35 36.14 -45.25 -17.94
C ALA A 35 36.97 -44.54 -19.03
N ASP A 36 36.50 -44.61 -20.28
CA ASP A 36 37.02 -43.84 -21.41
C ASP A 36 35.88 -42.97 -21.97
N GLY A 37 35.80 -41.73 -21.50
CA GLY A 37 34.65 -40.85 -21.73
C GLY A 37 33.40 -41.32 -20.98
N ASP A 38 32.27 -41.44 -21.69
CA ASP A 38 30.96 -41.82 -21.12
C ASP A 38 30.69 -43.34 -21.19
N GLN A 39 31.71 -44.16 -21.49
CA GLN A 39 31.60 -45.61 -21.60
C GLN A 39 32.72 -46.33 -20.82
N CYS A 40 32.38 -47.51 -20.29
CA CYS A 40 33.33 -48.41 -19.66
C CYS A 40 33.99 -49.30 -20.71
N VAL A 41 35.31 -49.24 -20.85
CA VAL A 41 36.10 -50.09 -21.74
C VAL A 41 36.96 -51.06 -20.94
N ALA A 42 37.25 -52.24 -21.48
CA ALA A 42 38.07 -53.24 -20.80
C ALA A 42 39.51 -52.72 -20.64
N ASP A 43 40.09 -52.91 -19.46
CA ASP A 43 41.39 -52.36 -19.09
C ASP A 43 42.54 -53.08 -19.85
N ASP A 44 43.26 -52.35 -20.69
CA ASP A 44 44.21 -52.90 -21.69
C ASP A 44 45.58 -53.31 -21.09
N GLU A 45 45.72 -53.31 -19.76
CA GLU A 45 46.95 -53.68 -19.03
C GLU A 45 46.90 -55.04 -18.28
N LEU A 46 45.90 -55.88 -18.54
CA LEU A 46 45.85 -57.26 -18.02
C LEU A 46 46.26 -58.29 -19.07
N GLN A 47 47.56 -58.37 -19.37
CA GLN A 47 48.17 -59.52 -20.06
C GLN A 47 48.69 -60.57 -19.06
N THR A 48 47.78 -61.24 -18.35
CA THR A 48 48.11 -62.46 -17.60
C THR A 48 47.00 -63.49 -17.77
N ASP A 49 47.37 -64.78 -17.77
CA ASP A 49 46.60 -66.01 -18.09
C ASP A 49 45.29 -66.27 -17.29
N GLU A 50 44.66 -65.25 -16.71
CA GLU A 50 43.53 -65.35 -15.79
C GLU A 50 42.19 -64.91 -16.42
N ILE A 51 42.06 -65.03 -17.74
CA ILE A 51 40.78 -64.83 -18.48
C ILE A 51 40.15 -66.17 -18.90
N CYS A 52 40.93 -67.26 -18.84
CA CYS A 52 40.49 -68.59 -19.22
C CYS A 52 40.23 -69.44 -17.97
N ALA A 53 39.05 -70.06 -17.86
CA ALA A 53 38.69 -70.91 -16.73
C ALA A 53 39.67 -72.09 -16.59
N GLU A 54 39.81 -72.61 -15.36
CA GLU A 54 40.70 -73.72 -15.01
C GLU A 54 40.53 -74.88 -16.03
N GLY A 55 41.62 -75.21 -16.75
CA GLY A 55 41.59 -76.20 -17.83
C GLY A 55 41.57 -75.66 -19.27
N THR A 56 41.82 -74.36 -19.47
CA THR A 56 42.02 -73.78 -20.81
C THR A 56 43.22 -72.84 -20.82
N THR A 57 43.93 -72.73 -21.95
CA THR A 57 45.05 -71.80 -22.16
C THR A 57 44.72 -70.82 -23.28
N LEU A 58 45.13 -69.57 -23.14
CA LEU A 58 44.85 -68.52 -24.12
C LEU A 58 45.82 -68.66 -25.32
N VAL A 59 45.28 -68.95 -26.51
CA VAL A 59 46.05 -68.96 -27.76
C VAL A 59 45.37 -68.01 -28.74
N ASP A 60 46.13 -67.02 -29.22
CA ASP A 60 45.66 -66.00 -30.19
C ASP A 60 44.35 -65.29 -29.80
N GLY A 61 44.16 -65.02 -28.50
CA GLY A 61 43.01 -64.27 -27.99
C GLY A 61 41.72 -65.09 -27.81
N SER A 62 41.78 -66.42 -27.89
CA SER A 62 40.69 -67.33 -27.49
C SER A 62 41.19 -68.42 -26.55
N CYS A 63 40.36 -68.76 -25.55
CA CYS A 63 40.65 -69.85 -24.62
C CYS A 63 40.47 -71.19 -25.33
N VAL A 64 41.55 -71.95 -25.49
CA VAL A 64 41.55 -73.30 -26.07
C VAL A 64 41.92 -74.34 -25.02
N VAL A 65 41.34 -75.52 -25.11
CA VAL A 65 41.51 -76.60 -24.13
C VAL A 65 42.91 -77.22 -24.27
N ASP A 66 43.62 -77.32 -23.15
CA ASP A 66 44.94 -77.97 -23.01
C ASP A 66 44.79 -79.52 -23.05
N ASP A 67 45.78 -80.24 -23.59
CA ASP A 67 45.84 -81.71 -23.64
C ASP A 67 45.74 -82.41 -22.26
N LYS A 68 45.83 -81.65 -21.17
CA LYS A 68 45.79 -82.13 -19.77
C LYS A 68 44.41 -82.15 -19.10
N VAL A 69 43.32 -81.88 -19.81
CA VAL A 69 42.02 -81.55 -19.16
C VAL A 69 40.89 -82.54 -19.46
N CYS A 70 41.17 -83.62 -20.19
CA CYS A 70 40.21 -84.70 -20.33
C CYS A 70 40.12 -85.50 -19.02
N GLY A 71 38.97 -85.42 -18.34
CA GLY A 71 38.70 -86.15 -17.10
C GLY A 71 38.86 -87.66 -17.25
N GLU A 72 38.92 -88.39 -16.13
CA GLU A 72 39.07 -89.85 -16.14
C GLU A 72 38.13 -90.49 -17.17
N HIS A 73 38.70 -91.36 -18.02
CA HIS A 73 38.00 -92.09 -19.09
C HIS A 73 37.71 -91.33 -20.39
N THR A 74 38.30 -90.15 -20.60
CA THR A 74 38.32 -89.44 -21.89
C THR A 74 39.75 -89.15 -22.35
N ARG A 75 39.98 -89.04 -23.66
CA ARG A 75 41.25 -88.63 -24.28
C ARG A 75 41.02 -87.46 -25.23
N PHE A 76 41.98 -86.53 -25.29
CA PHE A 76 41.88 -85.40 -26.21
C PHE A 76 42.13 -85.88 -27.65
N ASP A 77 41.19 -85.60 -28.56
CA ASP A 77 41.37 -85.81 -29.99
C ASP A 77 41.85 -84.50 -30.64
N ALA A 78 43.07 -84.55 -31.19
CA ALA A 78 43.73 -83.37 -31.74
C ALA A 78 43.12 -82.90 -33.07
N ASP A 79 42.36 -83.74 -33.78
CA ASP A 79 41.70 -83.39 -35.04
C ASP A 79 40.33 -82.72 -34.79
N SER A 80 39.60 -83.15 -33.75
CA SER A 80 38.28 -82.58 -33.40
C SER A 80 38.34 -81.46 -32.34
N GLN A 81 39.49 -81.27 -31.69
CA GLN A 81 39.72 -80.37 -30.56
C GLN A 81 38.72 -80.56 -29.40
N LYS A 82 38.35 -81.82 -29.11
CA LYS A 82 37.45 -82.19 -28.01
C LYS A 82 37.99 -83.39 -27.24
N CYS A 83 37.58 -83.51 -25.97
CA CYS A 83 37.76 -84.73 -25.20
C CYS A 83 36.74 -85.78 -25.65
N GLU A 84 37.23 -86.88 -26.21
CA GLU A 84 36.42 -88.00 -26.67
C GLU A 84 36.60 -89.21 -25.74
N GLN A 85 35.62 -90.10 -25.73
CA GLN A 85 35.59 -91.24 -24.80
C GLN A 85 36.74 -92.22 -25.08
N ALA A 86 37.49 -92.59 -24.04
CA ALA A 86 38.60 -93.52 -24.19
C ALA A 86 38.04 -94.94 -24.47
N PRO A 87 38.63 -95.70 -25.42
CA PRO A 87 38.14 -97.04 -25.75
C PRO A 87 38.05 -97.95 -24.52
N GLY A 88 36.86 -98.50 -24.27
CA GLY A 88 36.61 -99.45 -23.19
C GLY A 88 35.98 -98.88 -21.91
N PHE A 89 35.65 -97.59 -21.85
CA PHE A 89 34.94 -96.99 -20.71
C PHE A 89 33.60 -96.40 -21.13
N CYS A 90 32.50 -96.98 -20.62
CA CYS A 90 31.14 -96.55 -20.88
C CYS A 90 30.45 -96.07 -19.61
N GLY A 91 29.63 -95.02 -19.71
CA GLY A 91 28.84 -94.49 -18.59
C GLY A 91 27.75 -95.47 -18.15
N GLU A 92 27.21 -95.29 -16.94
CA GLU A 92 26.11 -96.11 -16.41
C GLU A 92 24.97 -96.25 -17.44
N GLY A 93 24.48 -97.47 -17.61
CA GLY A 93 23.44 -97.79 -18.60
C GLY A 93 23.93 -98.05 -20.03
N THR A 94 25.25 -98.10 -20.29
CA THR A 94 25.81 -98.43 -21.62
C THR A 94 26.97 -99.45 -21.54
N THR A 95 27.20 -100.24 -22.59
CA THR A 95 28.31 -101.22 -22.70
C THR A 95 29.16 -100.94 -23.96
N TRP A 96 30.49 -101.09 -23.88
CA TRP A 96 31.40 -100.81 -25.01
C TRP A 96 31.30 -101.88 -26.09
N ASP A 97 30.86 -101.50 -27.29
CA ASP A 97 30.86 -102.38 -28.47
C ASP A 97 32.22 -102.27 -29.17
N THR A 98 33.00 -103.35 -29.11
CA THR A 98 34.35 -103.40 -29.70
C THR A 98 34.34 -103.43 -31.23
N SER A 99 33.21 -103.72 -31.85
CA SER A 99 33.02 -103.75 -33.31
C SER A 99 32.61 -102.39 -33.87
N ALA A 100 31.88 -101.60 -33.08
CA ALA A 100 31.41 -100.27 -33.47
C ALA A 100 32.26 -99.12 -32.89
N GLU A 101 33.24 -99.44 -32.03
CA GLU A 101 34.08 -98.47 -31.31
C GLU A 101 33.28 -97.37 -30.58
N GLN A 102 32.13 -97.73 -30.00
CA GLN A 102 31.27 -96.80 -29.25
C GLN A 102 30.50 -97.51 -28.13
N CYS A 103 30.01 -96.75 -27.15
CA CYS A 103 29.10 -97.24 -26.11
C CYS A 103 27.68 -97.41 -26.64
N VAL A 104 27.06 -98.57 -26.40
CA VAL A 104 25.67 -98.86 -26.78
C VAL A 104 24.77 -99.03 -25.54
N PRO A 105 23.51 -98.57 -25.54
CA PRO A 105 22.60 -98.67 -24.40
C PRO A 105 22.32 -100.11 -23.95
N ASN A 106 22.30 -100.34 -22.64
CA ASN A 106 21.82 -101.57 -22.01
C ASN A 106 20.29 -101.62 -22.18
N THR A 107 19.73 -102.65 -22.81
CA THR A 107 18.34 -102.68 -23.30
C THR A 107 17.26 -102.96 -22.23
N ASP A 108 17.37 -102.40 -21.03
CA ASP A 108 16.29 -102.40 -20.03
C ASP A 108 15.90 -100.94 -19.75
N ILE A 109 14.70 -100.51 -20.20
CA ILE A 109 14.20 -99.13 -20.02
C ILE A 109 13.53 -99.04 -18.64
N ASP A 110 14.10 -98.23 -17.75
CA ASP A 110 13.49 -97.82 -16.48
C ASP A 110 13.08 -96.33 -16.59
N CYS A 111 11.80 -96.02 -16.39
CA CYS A 111 11.30 -94.64 -16.49
C CYS A 111 11.55 -93.89 -15.17
N GLY A 112 12.06 -92.66 -15.28
CA GLY A 112 12.37 -91.81 -14.12
C GLY A 112 11.13 -91.35 -13.36
N GLU A 113 11.34 -90.90 -12.12
CA GLU A 113 10.30 -90.40 -11.20
C GLU A 113 9.45 -89.30 -11.88
N GLY A 114 8.11 -89.40 -11.78
CA GLY A 114 7.15 -88.50 -12.44
C GLY A 114 6.70 -88.93 -13.85
N THR A 115 7.21 -90.06 -14.37
CA THR A 115 6.79 -90.62 -15.67
C THR A 115 6.42 -92.09 -15.57
N GLU A 116 5.45 -92.55 -16.38
CA GLU A 116 5.10 -93.97 -16.51
C GLU A 116 5.34 -94.46 -17.95
N LEU A 117 5.72 -95.74 -18.09
CA LEU A 117 5.94 -96.35 -19.39
C LEU A 117 4.59 -96.67 -20.06
N ARG A 118 4.23 -95.94 -21.12
CA ARG A 118 3.12 -96.29 -22.02
C ARG A 118 3.63 -96.44 -23.44
N ASP A 119 3.28 -97.56 -24.06
CA ASP A 119 3.59 -97.86 -25.47
C ASP A 119 5.09 -97.73 -25.84
N GLY A 120 5.98 -98.09 -24.90
CA GLY A 120 7.43 -98.05 -25.12
C GLY A 120 8.07 -96.67 -24.97
N GLN A 121 7.34 -95.70 -24.42
CA GLN A 121 7.81 -94.34 -24.17
C GLN A 121 7.41 -93.89 -22.76
N CYS A 122 8.31 -93.21 -22.05
CA CYS A 122 7.97 -92.62 -20.74
C CYS A 122 7.10 -91.37 -20.96
N VAL A 123 5.87 -91.36 -20.43
CA VAL A 123 4.93 -90.23 -20.50
C VAL A 123 4.69 -89.65 -19.10
N PRO A 124 4.45 -88.34 -18.94
CA PRO A 124 4.16 -87.75 -17.62
C PRO A 124 2.91 -88.36 -16.99
N ALA A 125 2.99 -88.68 -15.69
CA ALA A 125 1.83 -89.16 -14.95
C ALA A 125 0.78 -88.03 -14.80
N LEU A 126 -0.50 -88.34 -15.09
CA LEU A 126 -1.60 -87.36 -15.25
C LEU A 126 -1.97 -86.61 -13.96
N ASP A 127 -1.41 -86.99 -12.82
CA ASP A 127 -1.60 -86.41 -11.49
C ASP A 127 -0.60 -85.27 -11.16
N GLN A 128 0.31 -84.91 -12.07
CA GLN A 128 1.32 -83.85 -11.87
C GLN A 128 1.34 -82.73 -12.92
N ILE A 129 0.28 -82.57 -13.75
CA ILE A 129 0.30 -81.58 -14.85
C ILE A 129 -0.03 -80.16 -14.38
N CYS A 130 -0.85 -80.01 -13.34
CA CYS A 130 -1.32 -78.72 -12.89
C CYS A 130 -0.65 -78.33 -11.56
N ALA A 131 -0.08 -77.13 -11.52
CA ALA A 131 0.51 -76.59 -10.29
C ALA A 131 -0.56 -76.43 -9.20
N ASP A 132 -0.13 -76.34 -7.94
CA ASP A 132 -1.03 -76.13 -6.80
C ASP A 132 -2.09 -75.05 -7.11
N LYS A 133 -3.35 -75.35 -6.77
CA LYS A 133 -4.55 -74.52 -7.00
C LYS A 133 -5.02 -74.39 -8.45
N THR A 134 -4.57 -75.28 -9.33
CA THR A 134 -5.12 -75.46 -10.67
C THR A 134 -5.51 -76.92 -10.92
N GLU A 135 -6.60 -77.18 -11.65
CA GLU A 135 -7.03 -78.53 -12.04
C GLU A 135 -7.27 -78.62 -13.56
N PRO A 136 -7.03 -79.78 -14.19
CA PRO A 136 -7.28 -79.94 -15.61
C PRO A 136 -8.79 -79.92 -15.88
N ASP A 137 -9.22 -79.03 -16.80
CA ASP A 137 -10.56 -79.04 -17.34
C ASP A 137 -10.83 -80.32 -18.16
N ALA A 138 -12.06 -80.49 -18.63
CA ALA A 138 -12.45 -81.67 -19.43
C ALA A 138 -11.66 -81.81 -20.76
N GLN A 139 -10.85 -80.82 -21.13
CA GLN A 139 -9.97 -80.81 -22.29
C GLN A 139 -8.49 -80.94 -21.91
N GLY A 140 -8.17 -81.13 -20.63
CA GLY A 140 -6.81 -81.31 -20.11
C GLY A 140 -6.02 -80.00 -19.94
N ARG A 141 -6.69 -78.84 -19.88
CA ARG A 141 -6.04 -77.54 -19.60
C ARG A 141 -6.18 -77.19 -18.13
N CYS A 142 -5.08 -76.81 -17.47
CA CYS A 142 -5.11 -76.38 -16.09
C CYS A 142 -5.90 -75.06 -15.94
N VAL A 143 -6.97 -75.07 -15.16
CA VAL A 143 -7.78 -73.90 -14.81
C VAL A 143 -7.67 -73.63 -13.31
N ILE A 144 -7.66 -72.35 -12.94
CA ILE A 144 -7.51 -71.87 -11.56
C ILE A 144 -8.76 -72.26 -10.75
N GLN A 145 -8.56 -72.82 -9.56
CA GLN A 145 -9.67 -73.20 -8.68
C GLN A 145 -10.32 -71.98 -8.02
N ALA A 146 -11.60 -72.10 -7.65
CA ALA A 146 -12.36 -71.02 -7.02
C ALA A 146 -11.80 -70.61 -5.64
N ASP A 147 -11.00 -71.46 -5.01
CA ASP A 147 -10.28 -71.25 -3.74
C ASP A 147 -8.78 -70.97 -3.94
N ALA A 148 -8.37 -70.67 -5.17
CA ALA A 148 -6.96 -70.38 -5.47
C ALA A 148 -6.47 -69.07 -4.82
N CYS A 149 -7.37 -68.14 -4.53
CA CYS A 149 -7.03 -66.88 -3.90
C CYS A 149 -6.73 -67.06 -2.41
N ALA A 150 -5.96 -66.13 -1.83
CA ALA A 150 -5.71 -66.16 -0.39
C ALA A 150 -7.03 -65.93 0.37
N THR A 151 -7.05 -66.26 1.67
CA THR A 151 -8.15 -65.83 2.54
C THR A 151 -8.37 -64.33 2.36
N ASP A 152 -9.63 -63.92 2.12
CA ASP A 152 -10.09 -62.53 1.92
C ASP A 152 -9.90 -61.93 0.51
N GLU A 153 -9.54 -62.75 -0.48
CA GLU A 153 -9.56 -62.42 -1.91
C GLU A 153 -10.63 -63.25 -2.66
N LEU A 154 -11.22 -62.68 -3.71
CA LEU A 154 -12.09 -63.40 -4.65
C LEU A 154 -11.46 -63.49 -6.03
N LEU A 155 -11.56 -64.64 -6.67
CA LEU A 155 -11.14 -64.81 -8.06
C LEU A 155 -12.11 -64.04 -8.96
N ASP A 156 -11.65 -62.97 -9.62
CA ASP A 156 -12.44 -62.28 -10.63
C ASP A 156 -12.65 -63.23 -11.83
N PRO A 157 -13.90 -63.64 -12.11
CA PRO A 157 -14.18 -64.62 -13.15
C PRO A 157 -13.88 -64.12 -14.58
N ASN A 158 -13.67 -62.81 -14.77
CA ASN A 158 -13.37 -62.24 -16.08
C ASN A 158 -11.86 -62.14 -16.34
N SER A 159 -11.07 -61.76 -15.33
CA SER A 159 -9.61 -61.57 -15.47
C SER A 159 -8.79 -62.77 -15.01
N GLY A 160 -9.36 -63.65 -14.17
CA GLY A 160 -8.63 -64.73 -13.52
C GLY A 160 -7.65 -64.27 -12.45
N ALA A 161 -7.69 -62.99 -12.04
CA ALA A 161 -6.90 -62.44 -10.97
C ALA A 161 -7.63 -62.55 -9.63
N CYS A 162 -6.88 -62.74 -8.55
CA CYS A 162 -7.40 -62.61 -7.21
C CYS A 162 -7.52 -61.13 -6.86
N VAL A 163 -8.74 -60.66 -6.65
CA VAL A 163 -9.03 -59.27 -6.26
C VAL A 163 -9.39 -59.23 -4.78
N ALA A 164 -8.84 -58.24 -4.08
CA ALA A 164 -9.14 -58.00 -2.69
C ALA A 164 -10.64 -57.70 -2.51
N THR A 165 -11.19 -58.15 -1.38
CA THR A 165 -12.55 -57.80 -0.95
C THR A 165 -12.50 -56.85 0.24
N ASP A 166 -13.64 -56.29 0.69
CA ASP A 166 -13.71 -55.45 1.90
C ASP A 166 -13.02 -56.07 3.13
N THR A 167 -12.98 -57.40 3.20
CA THR A 167 -12.32 -58.18 4.26
C THR A 167 -10.79 -58.03 4.28
N HIS A 168 -10.17 -57.51 3.22
CA HIS A 168 -8.74 -57.22 3.13
C HIS A 168 -8.36 -55.84 3.72
N CYS A 169 -9.34 -54.99 3.97
CA CYS A 169 -9.12 -53.66 4.51
C CYS A 169 -8.93 -53.73 6.04
N ALA A 170 -7.87 -53.08 6.52
CA ALA A 170 -7.60 -52.96 7.96
C ALA A 170 -8.80 -52.29 8.66
N PRO A 171 -8.99 -52.47 9.98
CA PRO A 171 -10.03 -51.76 10.72
C PRO A 171 -10.03 -50.27 10.38
N HIS A 172 -11.23 -49.73 10.15
CA HIS A 172 -11.46 -48.35 9.72
C HIS A 172 -11.06 -48.04 8.27
N THR A 173 -10.84 -49.03 7.42
CA THR A 173 -10.73 -48.82 5.96
C THR A 173 -11.77 -49.66 5.23
N ALA A 174 -12.23 -49.23 4.05
CA ALA A 174 -13.17 -49.95 3.19
C ALA A 174 -12.63 -50.02 1.77
N PHE A 175 -13.00 -51.07 1.02
CA PHE A 175 -12.48 -51.25 -0.32
C PHE A 175 -13.21 -50.31 -1.28
N ASP A 176 -12.46 -49.40 -1.90
CA ASP A 176 -12.97 -48.55 -2.96
C ASP A 176 -12.80 -49.28 -4.31
N ALA A 177 -13.94 -49.69 -4.87
CA ALA A 177 -13.99 -50.42 -6.12
C ALA A 177 -13.53 -49.59 -7.33
N ASP A 178 -13.57 -48.25 -7.24
CA ASP A 178 -13.14 -47.36 -8.33
C ASP A 178 -11.62 -47.21 -8.36
N SER A 179 -10.97 -47.13 -7.20
CA SER A 179 -9.50 -47.07 -7.10
C SER A 179 -8.83 -48.45 -6.99
N GLY A 180 -9.58 -49.50 -6.63
CA GLY A 180 -9.04 -50.83 -6.36
C GLY A 180 -8.21 -50.90 -5.09
N THR A 181 -8.39 -49.96 -4.16
CA THR A 181 -7.60 -49.84 -2.93
C THR A 181 -8.46 -49.67 -1.69
N CYS A 182 -7.93 -50.03 -0.51
CA CYS A 182 -8.60 -49.75 0.76
C CYS A 182 -8.44 -48.27 1.11
N VAL A 183 -9.54 -47.55 1.21
CA VAL A 183 -9.59 -46.13 1.60
C VAL A 183 -10.08 -45.99 3.05
N PRO A 184 -9.63 -44.98 3.79
CA PRO A 184 -10.16 -44.65 5.11
C PRO A 184 -11.69 -44.54 5.13
N THR A 185 -12.34 -45.04 6.18
CA THR A 185 -13.78 -44.83 6.43
C THR A 185 -13.99 -43.76 7.48
N ALA A 186 -15.25 -43.35 7.70
CA ALA A 186 -15.59 -42.38 8.74
C ALA A 186 -15.16 -42.78 10.17
N GLU A 187 -14.79 -44.04 10.36
CA GLU A 187 -14.34 -44.58 11.63
C GLU A 187 -12.83 -44.36 11.90
N VAL A 188 -12.04 -43.86 10.93
CA VAL A 188 -10.62 -43.51 11.16
C VAL A 188 -10.43 -42.25 11.99
N CYS A 189 -11.47 -41.43 12.10
CA CYS A 189 -11.36 -40.12 12.69
C CYS A 189 -11.47 -40.20 14.20
N ASP A 190 -10.46 -39.65 14.88
CA ASP A 190 -10.46 -39.49 16.32
C ASP A 190 -11.50 -38.45 16.76
N THR A 191 -11.84 -38.46 18.05
CA THR A 191 -12.78 -37.48 18.65
C THR A 191 -12.32 -36.04 18.38
N GLY A 192 -13.18 -35.23 17.76
CA GLY A 192 -12.88 -33.86 17.37
C GLY A 192 -12.50 -33.69 15.89
N THR A 193 -12.62 -34.74 15.09
CA THR A 193 -12.47 -34.70 13.63
C THR A 193 -13.61 -35.46 12.94
N THR A 194 -14.06 -34.98 11.79
CA THR A 194 -15.07 -35.58 10.93
C THR A 194 -14.44 -35.98 9.60
N PHE A 195 -14.76 -37.17 9.12
CA PHE A 195 -14.29 -37.66 7.84
C PHE A 195 -14.96 -36.91 6.69
N ASP A 196 -14.16 -36.28 5.85
CA ASP A 196 -14.61 -35.64 4.63
C ASP A 196 -14.44 -36.60 3.45
N SER A 197 -15.56 -37.03 2.86
CA SER A 197 -15.56 -38.01 1.77
C SER A 197 -15.07 -37.44 0.43
N GLY A 198 -14.95 -36.12 0.30
CA GLY A 198 -14.40 -35.47 -0.90
C GLY A 198 -12.87 -35.48 -0.94
N SER A 199 -12.22 -35.29 0.20
CA SER A 199 -10.76 -35.27 0.36
C SER A 199 -10.18 -36.60 0.85
N GLY A 200 -10.99 -37.46 1.47
CA GLY A 200 -10.56 -38.69 2.12
C GLY A 200 -9.77 -38.46 3.41
N LEU A 201 -9.88 -37.26 4.01
CA LEU A 201 -9.15 -36.86 5.22
C LEU A 201 -10.09 -36.67 6.41
N CYS A 202 -9.55 -36.81 7.63
CA CYS A 202 -10.22 -36.40 8.85
C CYS A 202 -9.98 -34.91 9.08
N LEU A 203 -11.04 -34.11 8.95
CA LEU A 203 -10.99 -32.66 9.14
C LEU A 203 -11.46 -32.31 10.54
N PRO A 204 -10.88 -31.30 11.21
CA PRO A 204 -11.30 -30.90 12.55
C PRO A 204 -12.78 -30.47 12.60
N ASP A 205 -13.49 -30.85 13.66
CA ASP A 205 -14.89 -30.44 13.90
C ASP A 205 -14.99 -28.95 14.30
N ALA A 206 -13.91 -28.42 14.85
CA ALA A 206 -13.75 -27.03 15.26
C ALA A 206 -12.26 -26.66 15.26
N CYS A 207 -11.98 -25.38 14.99
CA CYS A 207 -10.62 -24.86 15.04
C CYS A 207 -10.18 -24.51 16.46
N GLN A 208 -8.87 -24.41 16.66
CA GLN A 208 -8.31 -23.95 17.92
C GLN A 208 -8.76 -22.50 18.18
N THR A 209 -8.75 -22.09 19.44
CA THR A 209 -9.07 -20.70 19.81
C THR A 209 -8.15 -19.73 19.07
N GLY A 210 -8.73 -18.90 18.21
CA GLY A 210 -8.00 -17.94 17.37
C GLY A 210 -8.07 -18.26 15.88
N ASP A 211 -8.27 -19.53 15.51
CA ASP A 211 -8.37 -19.98 14.12
C ASP A 211 -9.82 -20.05 13.65
N VAL A 212 -10.00 -20.05 12.33
CA VAL A 212 -11.29 -20.09 11.64
C VAL A 212 -11.32 -21.21 10.62
N MET A 213 -12.48 -21.83 10.46
CA MET A 213 -12.68 -22.86 9.43
C MET A 213 -12.86 -22.20 8.06
N LEU A 214 -12.03 -22.61 7.10
CA LEU A 214 -12.14 -22.26 5.68
C LEU A 214 -12.06 -23.56 4.87
N ASP A 215 -13.12 -23.88 4.13
CA ASP A 215 -13.20 -25.10 3.30
C ASP A 215 -12.83 -26.41 4.04
N GLY A 216 -13.19 -26.50 5.33
CA GLY A 216 -12.93 -27.68 6.17
C GLY A 216 -11.51 -27.75 6.75
N VAL A 217 -10.65 -26.75 6.48
CA VAL A 217 -9.33 -26.62 7.07
C VAL A 217 -9.32 -25.47 8.07
N CYS A 218 -8.62 -25.65 9.19
CA CYS A 218 -8.39 -24.58 10.14
C CYS A 218 -7.24 -23.69 9.67
N VAL A 219 -7.55 -22.42 9.48
CA VAL A 219 -6.62 -21.38 9.06
C VAL A 219 -6.70 -20.21 10.03
N SER A 220 -5.67 -19.39 10.07
CA SER A 220 -5.70 -18.13 10.82
C SER A 220 -6.74 -17.15 10.23
N PRO A 221 -7.23 -16.17 11.01
CA PRO A 221 -8.11 -15.13 10.49
C PRO A 221 -7.49 -14.36 9.32
N ALA A 222 -6.17 -14.15 9.34
CA ALA A 222 -5.43 -13.53 8.25
C ALA A 222 -5.46 -14.37 6.96
N GLU A 223 -5.22 -15.69 7.05
CA GLU A 223 -5.32 -16.58 5.88
C GLU A 223 -6.74 -16.64 5.32
N LYS A 224 -7.76 -16.64 6.19
CA LYS A 224 -9.16 -16.54 5.73
C LYS A 224 -9.43 -15.22 5.03
N LEU A 225 -8.89 -14.12 5.54
CA LEU A 225 -9.03 -12.80 4.92
C LEU A 225 -8.33 -12.78 3.55
N ALA A 226 -7.11 -13.30 3.47
CA ALA A 226 -6.33 -13.39 2.23
C ALA A 226 -7.05 -14.22 1.14
N ALA A 227 -7.67 -15.34 1.52
CA ALA A 227 -8.45 -16.18 0.61
C ALA A 227 -9.70 -15.48 0.04
N ASN A 228 -10.15 -14.40 0.67
CA ASN A 228 -11.30 -13.60 0.24
C ASN A 228 -10.88 -12.16 -0.14
N ALA A 229 -9.63 -11.96 -0.56
CA ALA A 229 -9.17 -10.64 -0.98
C ALA A 229 -9.90 -10.15 -2.23
N ASP A 230 -10.30 -8.88 -2.22
CA ASP A 230 -10.92 -8.20 -3.36
C ASP A 230 -9.88 -7.87 -4.44
N VAL A 231 -8.65 -7.59 -4.01
CA VAL A 231 -7.51 -7.29 -4.88
C VAL A 231 -6.30 -8.15 -4.48
N THR A 232 -5.83 -8.98 -5.41
CA THR A 232 -4.52 -9.63 -5.29
C THR A 232 -3.49 -8.81 -6.04
N GLU A 233 -2.29 -8.68 -5.49
CA GLU A 233 -1.21 -7.94 -6.12
C GLU A 233 -0.90 -8.44 -7.54
N THR A 234 -0.27 -7.60 -8.35
CA THR A 234 0.30 -7.99 -9.64
C THR A 234 1.61 -7.27 -9.88
N GLU A 235 2.69 -8.05 -9.86
CA GLU A 235 4.05 -7.54 -10.06
C GLU A 235 4.30 -7.01 -11.48
N ASN A 236 5.00 -5.87 -11.67
CA ASN A 236 5.53 -4.95 -10.67
C ASN A 236 4.53 -3.81 -10.39
N ASN A 237 4.12 -3.62 -9.13
CA ASN A 237 3.20 -2.56 -8.72
C ASN A 237 3.87 -1.37 -8.01
N ASP A 238 5.21 -1.33 -7.86
CA ASP A 238 5.97 -0.22 -7.28
C ASP A 238 6.19 0.92 -8.29
N PRO A 239 5.49 2.07 -8.18
CA PRO A 239 5.66 3.18 -9.12
C PRO A 239 7.04 3.84 -9.04
N THR A 240 7.74 3.73 -7.92
CA THR A 240 9.08 4.31 -7.75
C THR A 240 10.13 3.58 -8.59
N MET A 241 9.85 2.32 -8.94
CA MET A 241 10.69 1.46 -9.77
C MET A 241 10.05 1.15 -11.14
N GLY A 242 9.14 2.03 -11.60
CA GLY A 242 8.53 1.93 -12.94
C GLY A 242 7.36 0.94 -13.05
N GLY A 243 6.89 0.38 -11.94
CA GLY A 243 5.66 -0.38 -11.82
C GLY A 243 4.40 0.48 -11.87
N THR A 244 3.23 -0.13 -11.69
CA THR A 244 1.93 0.57 -11.64
C THR A 244 1.13 0.13 -10.43
N ALA A 245 0.88 1.06 -9.51
CA ALA A 245 0.09 0.79 -8.31
C ALA A 245 -1.34 0.33 -8.66
N GLN A 246 -1.86 -0.61 -7.89
CA GLN A 246 -3.21 -1.14 -8.09
C GLN A 246 -4.24 -0.33 -7.31
N ALA A 247 -5.34 0.02 -7.97
CA ALA A 247 -6.41 0.78 -7.33
C ALA A 247 -7.27 -0.13 -6.41
N LEU A 248 -7.54 0.36 -5.21
CA LEU A 248 -8.51 -0.16 -4.26
C LEU A 248 -9.78 0.69 -4.34
N SER A 249 -10.93 0.03 -4.34
CA SER A 249 -12.22 0.70 -4.21
C SER A 249 -12.52 0.86 -2.72
N VAL A 250 -12.79 2.08 -2.26
CA VAL A 250 -13.23 2.30 -0.88
C VAL A 250 -14.65 1.77 -0.71
N GLU A 251 -14.80 0.82 0.20
CA GLU A 251 -16.11 0.25 0.55
C GLU A 251 -16.91 1.22 1.45
N PRO A 252 -18.25 1.10 1.48
CA PRO A 252 -19.08 1.91 2.36
C PRO A 252 -18.68 1.76 3.84
N VAL A 253 -18.94 2.80 4.65
CA VAL A 253 -18.66 2.81 6.10
C VAL A 253 -19.06 1.50 6.79
N GLY A 254 -18.09 0.89 7.48
CA GLY A 254 -18.23 -0.39 8.19
C GLY A 254 -17.99 -1.65 7.34
N ALA A 255 -17.67 -1.49 6.06
CA ALA A 255 -17.13 -2.54 5.20
C ALA A 255 -15.66 -2.25 4.87
N ALA A 256 -14.89 -3.31 4.64
CA ALA A 256 -13.46 -3.22 4.37
C ALA A 256 -13.15 -3.70 2.96
N ALA A 257 -12.33 -2.95 2.23
CA ALA A 257 -11.66 -3.43 1.04
C ALA A 257 -10.47 -4.30 1.47
N VAL A 258 -10.42 -5.54 1.01
CA VAL A 258 -9.39 -6.51 1.36
C VAL A 258 -8.43 -6.66 0.20
N PHE A 259 -7.13 -6.60 0.49
CA PHE A 259 -6.09 -6.71 -0.52
C PHE A 259 -4.93 -7.56 0.00
N THR A 260 -4.20 -8.24 -0.87
CA THR A 260 -3.17 -9.21 -0.46
C THR A 260 -2.02 -9.25 -1.44
N GLY A 261 -0.85 -9.64 -0.94
CA GLY A 261 0.39 -9.64 -1.71
C GLY A 261 1.49 -10.50 -1.10
N THR A 262 2.68 -10.44 -1.69
CA THR A 262 3.88 -11.21 -1.36
C THR A 262 5.11 -10.37 -1.67
N ILE A 263 5.91 -10.12 -0.64
CA ILE A 263 7.20 -9.45 -0.80
C ILE A 263 8.23 -10.45 -1.34
N GLU A 264 8.40 -10.49 -2.66
CA GLU A 264 9.35 -11.32 -3.37
C GLU A 264 10.81 -11.01 -3.02
N ALA A 265 11.71 -11.93 -3.36
CA ALA A 265 13.14 -11.72 -3.18
C ALA A 265 13.61 -10.45 -3.92
N PRO A 266 14.46 -9.59 -3.31
CA PRO A 266 14.96 -8.37 -3.91
C PRO A 266 15.55 -8.56 -5.31
N ARG A 267 15.19 -7.68 -6.24
CA ARG A 267 15.63 -7.70 -7.64
C ARG A 267 16.03 -6.29 -8.07
N ASP A 268 16.91 -6.21 -9.07
CA ASP A 268 17.28 -4.95 -9.71
C ASP A 268 16.18 -4.55 -10.69
N LEU A 269 15.26 -3.68 -10.26
CA LEU A 269 14.06 -3.29 -11.01
C LEU A 269 14.36 -2.14 -11.98
N ASP A 270 15.33 -1.28 -11.67
CA ASP A 270 15.70 -0.12 -12.47
C ASP A 270 16.97 -0.31 -13.34
N ASN A 271 17.65 -1.46 -13.21
CA ASN A 271 18.90 -1.82 -13.88
C ASN A 271 20.11 -0.97 -13.46
N ASP A 272 20.16 -0.46 -12.22
CA ASP A 272 21.32 0.25 -11.68
C ASP A 272 22.44 -0.70 -11.15
N GLY A 273 22.17 -2.00 -11.13
CA GLY A 273 23.08 -3.04 -10.64
C GLY A 273 22.99 -3.32 -9.14
N ARG A 274 21.98 -2.77 -8.45
CA ARG A 274 21.69 -3.00 -7.03
C ARG A 274 20.34 -3.71 -6.91
N ALA A 275 20.19 -4.48 -5.85
CA ALA A 275 18.90 -5.06 -5.53
C ALA A 275 17.99 -3.97 -4.93
N ASP A 276 16.77 -3.88 -5.42
CA ASP A 276 15.72 -3.03 -4.90
C ASP A 276 14.84 -3.80 -3.93
N GLN A 277 14.28 -3.07 -2.96
CA GLN A 277 13.28 -3.62 -2.06
C GLN A 277 11.99 -3.81 -2.85
N ASP A 278 11.43 -5.01 -2.80
CA ASP A 278 10.08 -5.25 -3.29
C ASP A 278 9.04 -4.51 -2.43
N ARG A 279 8.14 -3.79 -3.07
CA ARG A 279 7.23 -2.81 -2.46
C ARG A 279 5.87 -2.92 -3.11
N ASP A 280 4.88 -3.30 -2.32
CA ASP A 280 3.55 -3.50 -2.87
C ASP A 280 2.74 -2.22 -2.70
N THR A 281 2.50 -1.50 -3.80
CA THR A 281 1.78 -0.22 -3.75
C THR A 281 0.36 -0.32 -4.30
N PHE A 282 -0.56 0.18 -3.50
CA PHE A 282 -1.98 0.30 -3.81
C PHE A 282 -2.40 1.77 -3.73
N THR A 283 -3.43 2.17 -4.48
CA THR A 283 -3.99 3.53 -4.40
C THR A 283 -5.46 3.52 -4.05
N PHE A 284 -5.95 4.55 -3.38
CA PHE A 284 -7.38 4.75 -3.13
C PHE A 284 -7.70 6.25 -3.16
N ASP A 285 -8.90 6.60 -3.60
CA ASP A 285 -9.39 7.97 -3.53
C ASP A 285 -10.12 8.19 -2.21
N ALA A 286 -9.85 9.31 -1.56
CA ALA A 286 -10.52 9.71 -0.33
C ALA A 286 -10.89 11.19 -0.33
N SER A 287 -11.91 11.53 0.46
CA SER A 287 -12.36 12.89 0.68
C SER A 287 -11.84 13.42 2.01
N GLU A 288 -11.66 14.72 2.08
CA GLU A 288 -11.30 15.42 3.31
C GLU A 288 -12.32 15.13 4.43
N GLY A 289 -11.81 14.80 5.62
CA GLY A 289 -12.60 14.37 6.76
C GLY A 289 -12.94 12.89 6.80
N ASP A 290 -12.61 12.09 5.77
CA ASP A 290 -12.79 10.65 5.82
C ASP A 290 -11.91 10.03 6.91
N TRP A 291 -12.46 9.02 7.60
CA TRP A 291 -11.75 8.24 8.61
C TRP A 291 -11.56 6.82 8.12
N PHE A 292 -10.38 6.27 8.34
CA PHE A 292 -10.06 4.89 7.96
C PHE A 292 -9.42 4.12 9.10
N GLN A 293 -9.69 2.82 9.15
CA GLN A 293 -8.87 1.82 9.81
C GLN A 293 -8.11 1.08 8.71
N LEU A 294 -6.77 1.11 8.80
CA LEU A 294 -5.90 0.31 7.95
C LEU A 294 -5.21 -0.74 8.81
N SER A 295 -5.24 -1.99 8.38
CA SER A 295 -4.49 -3.08 8.99
C SER A 295 -3.79 -3.92 7.94
N VAL A 296 -2.61 -4.43 8.27
CA VAL A 296 -1.85 -5.39 7.46
C VAL A 296 -1.37 -6.50 8.39
N GLN A 297 -1.75 -7.73 8.07
CA GLN A 297 -1.48 -8.94 8.85
C GLN A 297 -0.56 -9.86 8.07
N SER A 298 0.29 -10.58 8.79
CA SER A 298 1.20 -11.55 8.19
C SER A 298 0.46 -12.85 7.83
N THR A 299 0.66 -13.33 6.61
CA THR A 299 0.41 -14.74 6.23
C THR A 299 1.72 -15.48 5.91
N GLY A 300 2.86 -14.84 6.22
CA GLY A 300 4.21 -15.34 5.93
C GLY A 300 5.29 -14.26 6.04
N LEU A 301 4.96 -12.98 5.78
CA LEU A 301 5.87 -11.84 5.89
C LEU A 301 6.31 -11.57 7.35
N PRO A 302 7.61 -11.61 7.69
CA PRO A 302 8.06 -11.31 9.04
C PRO A 302 7.92 -9.80 9.35
N ALA A 303 6.96 -9.46 10.21
CA ALA A 303 6.64 -8.08 10.62
C ALA A 303 6.24 -7.16 9.43
N PRO A 304 5.00 -7.30 8.91
CA PRO A 304 4.47 -6.38 7.93
C PRO A 304 4.49 -4.94 8.44
N GLY A 305 4.88 -4.01 7.56
CA GLY A 305 4.73 -2.58 7.77
C GLY A 305 4.05 -1.94 6.58
N PHE A 306 3.45 -0.77 6.78
CA PHE A 306 2.91 0.01 5.69
C PHE A 306 3.12 1.50 5.90
N VAL A 307 3.17 2.23 4.80
CA VAL A 307 3.14 3.70 4.79
C VAL A 307 1.98 4.16 3.91
N VAL A 308 1.25 5.16 4.38
CA VAL A 308 0.23 5.86 3.60
C VAL A 308 0.76 7.22 3.20
N GLU A 309 0.76 7.50 1.91
CA GLU A 309 1.19 8.78 1.35
C GLU A 309 0.02 9.43 0.59
N GLY A 310 -0.03 10.75 0.54
CA GLY A 310 -1.13 11.46 -0.11
C GLY A 310 -0.77 12.87 -0.56
N PRO A 311 -1.77 13.67 -0.97
CA PRO A 311 -1.59 15.06 -1.34
C PRO A 311 -0.92 15.89 -0.23
N ASP A 312 -0.35 17.02 -0.62
CA ASP A 312 0.23 18.03 0.29
C ASP A 312 1.31 17.49 1.25
N GLY A 313 1.99 16.41 0.88
CA GLY A 313 3.04 15.79 1.69
C GLY A 313 2.52 14.99 2.88
N PHE A 314 1.25 14.55 2.84
CA PHE A 314 0.72 13.63 3.84
C PHE A 314 1.49 12.32 3.83
N VAL A 315 2.02 11.91 4.99
CA VAL A 315 2.71 10.64 5.19
C VAL A 315 2.33 10.07 6.56
N ARG A 316 1.98 8.78 6.63
CA ARG A 316 1.58 8.09 7.86
C ARG A 316 2.11 6.67 7.88
N TYR A 317 2.96 6.33 8.84
CA TYR A 317 3.56 5.01 8.97
C TYR A 317 2.72 4.11 9.87
N SER A 318 2.74 2.80 9.64
CA SER A 318 2.29 1.83 10.63
C SER A 318 3.14 1.92 11.91
N PRO A 319 2.61 1.50 13.08
CA PRO A 319 3.42 1.36 14.28
C PRO A 319 4.43 0.21 14.14
N ILE A 320 5.52 0.25 14.92
CA ILE A 320 6.53 -0.82 15.00
C ILE A 320 6.51 -1.53 16.35
N GLY A 321 6.69 -2.85 16.38
CA GLY A 321 7.14 -3.57 17.57
C GLY A 321 6.08 -4.03 18.58
N SER A 322 4.78 -3.91 18.29
CA SER A 322 3.70 -4.32 19.21
C SER A 322 3.02 -5.66 18.87
N SER A 323 3.02 -6.09 17.60
CA SER A 323 2.35 -7.32 17.15
C SER A 323 2.92 -7.86 15.83
N SER A 324 2.54 -9.09 15.46
CA SER A 324 2.74 -9.65 14.11
C SER A 324 1.98 -8.89 13.02
N ASP A 325 1.11 -7.98 13.43
CA ASP A 325 0.17 -7.24 12.60
C ASP A 325 0.41 -5.75 12.80
N ALA A 326 0.32 -4.99 11.72
CA ALA A 326 0.38 -3.54 11.71
C ALA A 326 -1.05 -3.01 11.60
N ALA A 327 -1.43 -2.05 12.43
CA ALA A 327 -2.74 -1.41 12.32
C ALA A 327 -2.69 0.03 12.79
N ARG A 328 -3.43 0.92 12.11
CA ARG A 328 -3.65 2.30 12.55
C ARG A 328 -4.94 2.86 12.02
N GLN A 329 -5.40 3.91 12.68
CA GLN A 329 -6.44 4.78 12.19
C GLN A 329 -5.81 5.95 11.41
N LEU A 330 -6.59 6.52 10.50
CA LEU A 330 -6.23 7.65 9.65
C LEU A 330 -7.40 8.62 9.60
N VAL A 331 -7.11 9.92 9.53
CA VAL A 331 -8.04 10.97 9.12
C VAL A 331 -7.45 11.65 7.89
N ILE A 332 -8.27 11.90 6.88
CA ILE A 332 -7.84 12.43 5.58
C ILE A 332 -7.89 13.96 5.58
N PRO A 333 -6.74 14.66 5.52
CA PRO A 333 -6.70 16.12 5.61
C PRO A 333 -6.99 16.85 4.30
N THR A 334 -6.85 16.19 3.16
CA THR A 334 -7.07 16.79 1.84
C THR A 334 -7.73 15.76 0.93
N SER A 335 -8.77 16.14 0.18
CA SER A 335 -9.35 15.25 -0.82
C SER A 335 -8.35 14.91 -1.93
N GLY A 336 -8.23 13.65 -2.30
CA GLY A 336 -7.36 13.22 -3.39
C GLY A 336 -7.04 11.73 -3.40
N THR A 337 -6.05 11.35 -4.21
CA THR A 337 -5.56 9.98 -4.31
C THR A 337 -4.43 9.74 -3.31
N TYR A 338 -4.59 8.71 -2.51
CA TYR A 338 -3.63 8.24 -1.52
C TYR A 338 -3.00 6.93 -1.99
N SER A 339 -1.78 6.64 -1.56
CA SER A 339 -1.12 5.35 -1.77
C SER A 339 -0.84 4.64 -0.45
N ILE A 340 -1.04 3.33 -0.43
CA ILE A 340 -0.64 2.43 0.64
C ILE A 340 0.51 1.58 0.09
N THR A 341 1.68 1.67 0.70
CA THR A 341 2.84 0.84 0.33
C THR A 341 3.14 -0.13 1.44
N VAL A 342 3.12 -1.43 1.13
CA VAL A 342 3.43 -2.51 2.07
C VAL A 342 4.85 -3.02 1.82
N LEU A 343 5.61 -3.21 2.90
CA LEU A 343 6.98 -3.72 2.88
C LEU A 343 7.40 -4.17 4.30
N PRO A 344 8.54 -4.86 4.47
CA PRO A 344 9.02 -5.23 5.81
C PRO A 344 9.20 -4.00 6.71
N ALA A 345 8.62 -4.02 7.91
CA ALA A 345 8.58 -2.84 8.80
C ALA A 345 9.99 -2.27 9.11
N MET A 346 10.99 -3.13 9.27
CA MET A 346 12.38 -2.71 9.51
C MET A 346 12.99 -1.95 8.33
N VAL A 347 12.69 -2.35 7.09
CA VAL A 347 13.18 -1.65 5.89
C VAL A 347 12.51 -0.28 5.80
N MET A 348 11.19 -0.23 6.04
CA MET A 348 10.41 1.00 6.04
C MET A 348 10.92 2.02 7.08
N HIS A 349 10.98 1.65 8.36
CA HIS A 349 11.28 2.59 9.44
C HIS A 349 12.73 3.06 9.48
N THR A 350 13.64 2.31 8.85
CA THR A 350 15.04 2.70 8.74
C THR A 350 15.35 3.40 7.42
N ASP A 351 14.32 3.74 6.64
CA ASP A 351 14.43 4.35 5.31
C ASP A 351 15.44 3.58 4.42
N GLY A 352 15.38 2.25 4.47
CA GLY A 352 16.23 1.34 3.69
C GLY A 352 17.67 1.13 4.21
N GLN A 353 18.01 1.61 5.42
CA GLN A 353 19.35 1.37 5.99
C GLN A 353 19.59 -0.12 6.31
N VAL A 354 18.54 -0.83 6.72
CA VAL A 354 18.51 -2.29 6.67
C VAL A 354 18.24 -2.63 5.22
N GLY A 355 19.23 -3.19 4.52
CA GLY A 355 19.15 -3.47 3.08
C GLY A 355 17.91 -4.28 2.67
N PRO A 356 17.63 -4.36 1.36
CA PRO A 356 16.40 -4.95 0.86
C PRO A 356 16.28 -6.43 1.24
N SER A 357 15.07 -6.89 1.48
CA SER A 357 14.75 -8.25 1.95
C SER A 357 13.37 -8.71 1.46
N GLY A 358 13.24 -10.02 1.24
CA GLY A 358 12.03 -10.62 0.67
C GLY A 358 12.19 -12.11 0.43
N HIS A 359 11.08 -12.83 0.28
CA HIS A 359 11.04 -14.25 -0.04
C HIS A 359 9.70 -14.63 -0.67
N ALA A 360 9.66 -15.67 -1.51
CA ALA A 360 8.42 -16.13 -2.14
C ALA A 360 7.33 -16.61 -1.16
N ASP A 361 7.67 -16.79 0.13
CA ASP A 361 6.73 -17.19 1.18
C ASP A 361 6.36 -16.00 2.10
N TRP A 362 6.79 -14.78 1.77
CA TRP A 362 6.53 -13.58 2.58
C TRP A 362 5.21 -12.92 2.16
N SER A 363 4.12 -13.69 2.26
CA SER A 363 2.78 -13.22 1.96
C SER A 363 2.15 -12.42 3.10
N TRP A 364 1.20 -11.55 2.76
CA TRP A 364 0.50 -10.69 3.70
C TRP A 364 -0.91 -10.36 3.21
N VAL A 365 -1.77 -9.86 4.11
CA VAL A 365 -3.11 -9.37 3.78
C VAL A 365 -3.41 -8.04 4.48
N GLY A 366 -3.93 -7.09 3.72
CA GLY A 366 -4.37 -5.78 4.17
C GLY A 366 -5.90 -5.65 4.16
N ALA A 367 -6.41 -4.80 5.04
CA ALA A 367 -7.81 -4.36 5.03
C ALA A 367 -7.89 -2.85 5.27
N LEU A 368 -8.61 -2.16 4.39
CA LEU A 368 -8.91 -0.73 4.48
C LEU A 368 -10.42 -0.57 4.72
N GLU A 369 -10.79 -0.18 5.94
CA GLU A 369 -12.19 0.04 6.34
C GLU A 369 -12.45 1.54 6.52
N GLN A 370 -13.49 2.07 5.86
CA GLN A 370 -13.95 3.42 6.15
C GLN A 370 -14.74 3.42 7.48
N LEU A 371 -14.36 4.28 8.40
CA LEU A 371 -14.99 4.46 9.70
C LEU A 371 -15.99 5.60 9.66
N ALA A 372 -16.99 5.54 10.55
CA ALA A 372 -17.82 6.71 10.81
C ALA A 372 -16.98 7.78 11.53
N THR A 373 -17.21 9.05 11.21
CA THR A 373 -16.60 10.18 11.92
C THR A 373 -16.84 10.04 13.43
N PRO A 374 -15.77 10.05 14.26
CA PRO A 374 -15.91 9.96 15.70
C PRO A 374 -16.73 11.12 16.27
N THR A 375 -17.37 10.90 17.40
CA THR A 375 -17.98 12.00 18.15
C THR A 375 -16.87 12.77 18.87
N PRO A 376 -16.72 14.08 18.66
CA PRO A 376 -15.70 14.85 19.34
C PRO A 376 -15.87 14.81 20.87
N THR A 377 -14.76 14.65 21.58
CA THR A 377 -14.72 14.72 23.04
C THR A 377 -14.61 16.18 23.48
N GLN A 378 -15.44 16.60 24.42
CA GLN A 378 -15.35 17.95 24.97
C GLN A 378 -14.09 18.15 25.80
N ALA A 379 -13.34 19.20 25.52
CA ALA A 379 -12.12 19.55 26.23
C ALA A 379 -12.08 21.05 26.57
N SER A 380 -11.69 21.42 27.79
CA SER A 380 -11.57 22.82 28.19
C SER A 380 -10.12 23.27 28.03
N LEU A 381 -9.85 24.14 27.06
CA LEU A 381 -8.48 24.61 26.78
C LEU A 381 -7.99 25.64 27.80
N THR A 382 -8.89 26.45 28.34
CA THR A 382 -8.59 27.54 29.28
C THR A 382 -8.46 27.09 30.75
N GLY A 383 -8.53 25.78 30.99
CA GLY A 383 -8.57 25.18 32.32
C GLY A 383 -7.27 24.46 32.69
N ALA A 384 -7.40 23.25 33.22
CA ALA A 384 -6.26 22.35 33.35
C ALA A 384 -5.84 21.85 31.95
N PRO A 385 -4.54 21.54 31.74
CA PRO A 385 -4.09 20.95 30.49
C PRO A 385 -4.93 19.74 30.10
N VAL A 386 -5.29 19.67 28.82
CA VAL A 386 -5.99 18.54 28.21
C VAL A 386 -4.97 17.46 27.94
N THR A 387 -5.15 16.29 28.56
CA THR A 387 -4.24 15.15 28.38
C THR A 387 -4.88 14.07 27.52
N GLY A 388 -4.08 13.38 26.72
CA GLY A 388 -4.53 12.27 25.88
C GLY A 388 -3.36 11.38 25.46
N SER A 389 -3.61 10.44 24.55
CA SER A 389 -2.60 9.49 24.07
C SER A 389 -2.75 9.22 22.57
N TYR A 390 -1.64 9.05 21.86
CA TYR A 390 -1.64 8.73 20.42
C TYR A 390 -2.06 7.29 20.09
N GLU A 391 -2.30 6.44 21.10
CA GLU A 391 -2.68 5.02 20.90
C GLU A 391 -3.94 4.83 20.04
N ARG A 392 -4.96 5.68 20.23
CA ARG A 392 -6.25 5.59 19.52
C ARG A 392 -6.63 6.93 18.93
N LEU A 393 -6.51 7.05 17.62
CA LEU A 393 -6.79 8.28 16.89
C LEU A 393 -8.23 8.78 17.12
N THR A 394 -9.21 7.87 17.16
CA THR A 394 -10.62 8.23 17.36
C THR A 394 -10.90 8.93 18.69
N ASP A 395 -10.03 8.76 19.68
CA ASP A 395 -10.19 9.35 21.01
C ASP A 395 -9.61 10.78 21.06
N ASN A 396 -8.87 11.17 20.03
CA ASN A 396 -8.11 12.42 19.95
C ASN A 396 -8.82 13.52 19.15
N LEU A 397 -10.05 13.28 18.69
CA LEU A 397 -10.90 14.32 18.13
C LEU A 397 -11.58 15.08 19.28
N LEU A 398 -11.18 16.34 19.47
CA LEU A 398 -11.62 17.18 20.56
C LEU A 398 -12.48 18.33 20.04
N VAL A 399 -13.46 18.75 20.82
CA VAL A 399 -14.15 20.03 20.65
C VAL A 399 -13.86 20.92 21.85
N ALA A 400 -13.29 22.09 21.58
CA ALA A 400 -12.95 23.03 22.63
C ALA A 400 -14.20 23.60 23.31
N THR A 401 -14.15 23.73 24.63
CA THR A 401 -15.18 24.31 25.47
C THR A 401 -14.65 25.54 26.18
N GLY A 402 -15.55 26.45 26.58
CA GLY A 402 -15.16 27.73 27.17
C GLY A 402 -14.65 28.76 26.15
N VAL A 403 -14.86 28.49 24.86
CA VAL A 403 -14.60 29.39 23.74
C VAL A 403 -15.91 29.68 23.02
N SER A 404 -15.98 30.79 22.30
CA SER A 404 -17.14 31.26 21.54
C SER A 404 -16.74 31.57 20.10
N ALA A 405 -17.73 31.57 19.20
CA ALA A 405 -17.50 31.96 17.81
C ALA A 405 -16.78 33.33 17.72
N GLY A 406 -15.74 33.39 16.91
CA GLY A 406 -14.93 34.59 16.73
C GLY A 406 -13.88 34.87 17.81
N ASP A 407 -13.80 34.07 18.88
CA ASP A 407 -12.67 34.13 19.80
C ASP A 407 -11.37 33.81 19.03
N ILE A 408 -10.28 34.46 19.38
CA ILE A 408 -8.94 34.07 18.94
C ILE A 408 -8.31 33.26 20.05
N VAL A 409 -7.93 32.02 19.76
CA VAL A 409 -7.39 31.07 20.73
C VAL A 409 -5.99 30.67 20.32
N THR A 410 -5.02 30.86 21.23
CA THR A 410 -3.69 30.25 21.09
C THR A 410 -3.72 28.88 21.73
N VAL A 411 -3.62 27.82 20.93
CA VAL A 411 -3.52 26.43 21.40
C VAL A 411 -2.04 26.04 21.44
N SER A 412 -1.56 25.61 22.60
CA SER A 412 -0.16 25.23 22.82
C SER A 412 -0.03 23.74 23.08
N VAL A 413 1.06 23.15 22.57
CA VAL A 413 1.46 21.78 22.89
C VAL A 413 2.40 21.83 24.08
N ASP A 414 1.90 21.46 25.25
CA ASP A 414 2.67 21.52 26.50
C ASP A 414 3.62 20.32 26.61
N ALA A 415 3.17 19.16 26.17
CA ALA A 415 3.95 17.93 26.13
C ALA A 415 3.52 17.04 24.95
N SER A 416 4.47 16.25 24.44
CA SER A 416 4.23 15.17 23.49
C SER A 416 5.26 14.08 23.74
N GLY A 417 4.81 12.84 23.84
CA GLY A 417 5.62 11.68 24.14
C GLY A 417 6.76 11.52 23.15
N SER A 418 7.93 11.15 23.65
CA SER A 418 9.18 11.10 22.89
C SER A 418 9.21 10.00 21.83
N ASP A 419 8.30 9.04 21.92
CA ASP A 419 8.15 7.95 20.97
C ASP A 419 7.16 8.26 19.84
N ALA A 420 6.53 9.44 19.84
CA ALA A 420 5.57 9.87 18.82
C ALA A 420 6.05 11.13 18.06
N GLN A 421 5.89 11.10 16.73
CA GLN A 421 5.99 12.28 15.89
C GLN A 421 4.58 12.81 15.62
N GLY A 422 4.05 13.61 16.54
CA GLY A 422 2.67 14.07 16.52
C GLY A 422 2.40 15.27 15.62
N TRP A 423 1.13 15.48 15.29
CA TRP A 423 0.58 16.62 14.56
C TRP A 423 -0.65 17.15 15.30
N LEU A 424 -0.68 18.45 15.57
CA LEU A 424 -1.88 19.15 16.03
C LEU A 424 -2.57 19.76 14.82
N GLN A 425 -3.79 19.29 14.55
CA GLN A 425 -4.64 19.76 13.47
C GLN A 425 -5.83 20.55 14.02
N VAL A 426 -6.21 21.60 13.31
CA VAL A 426 -7.40 22.42 13.60
C VAL A 426 -8.36 22.30 12.43
N TRP A 427 -9.61 21.98 12.75
CA TRP A 427 -10.67 21.71 11.80
C TRP A 427 -11.82 22.70 12.01
N ASP A 428 -12.34 23.26 10.92
CA ASP A 428 -13.52 24.13 10.94
C ASP A 428 -14.80 23.36 11.24
N ASN A 429 -14.84 22.16 10.68
CA ASN A 429 -15.84 21.13 10.87
C ASN A 429 -15.16 19.78 10.61
N PRO A 430 -15.81 18.64 10.89
CA PRO A 430 -15.16 17.33 10.73
C PRO A 430 -14.69 16.99 9.31
N ASN A 431 -15.02 17.81 8.31
CA ASN A 431 -14.67 17.61 6.89
C ASN A 431 -13.88 18.77 6.26
N GLU A 432 -13.35 19.70 7.07
CA GLU A 432 -12.58 20.84 6.55
C GLU A 432 -11.43 21.18 7.51
N LEU A 433 -10.21 20.84 7.12
CA LEU A 433 -8.98 21.16 7.81
C LEU A 433 -8.62 22.62 7.54
N GLN A 434 -8.50 23.40 8.61
CA GLN A 434 -8.01 24.78 8.53
C GLN A 434 -6.49 24.81 8.46
N ARG A 435 -5.83 24.13 9.40
CA ARG A 435 -4.39 24.28 9.64
C ARG A 435 -3.84 23.12 10.46
N GLN A 436 -2.56 22.85 10.33
CA GLN A 436 -1.85 21.90 11.18
C GLN A 436 -0.42 22.37 11.52
N ILE A 437 0.10 21.94 12.66
CA ILE A 437 1.49 22.13 13.09
C ILE A 437 2.03 20.82 13.67
N ALA A 438 3.35 20.67 13.71
CA ALA A 438 3.96 19.57 14.44
C ALA A 438 3.62 19.68 15.94
N ALA A 439 3.24 18.57 16.57
CA ALA A 439 2.94 18.53 17.99
C ALA A 439 4.22 18.43 18.83
N THR A 440 5.09 19.43 18.73
CA THR A 440 6.34 19.51 19.50
C THR A 440 6.12 20.35 20.77
N PRO A 441 6.64 19.95 21.94
CA PRO A 441 6.50 20.75 23.16
C PRO A 441 6.99 22.19 22.98
N GLY A 442 6.12 23.15 23.31
CA GLY A 442 6.36 24.60 23.17
C GLY A 442 5.93 25.19 21.83
N GLU A 443 5.50 24.38 20.86
CA GLU A 443 4.84 24.89 19.66
C GLU A 443 3.41 25.33 19.98
N ALA A 444 2.94 26.35 19.27
CA ALA A 444 1.60 26.89 19.44
C ALA A 444 0.99 27.34 18.11
N ILE A 445 -0.32 27.29 18.04
CA ILE A 445 -1.12 27.73 16.90
C ILE A 445 -2.20 28.70 17.37
N GLU A 446 -2.22 29.89 16.77
CA GLU A 446 -3.31 30.84 16.92
C GLU A 446 -4.39 30.53 15.89
N VAL A 447 -5.64 30.43 16.36
CA VAL A 447 -6.81 30.07 15.53
C VAL A 447 -8.03 30.87 15.93
N VAL A 448 -8.80 31.28 14.92
CA VAL A 448 -10.10 31.92 15.10
C VAL A 448 -11.16 30.85 15.24
N VAL A 449 -11.95 30.90 16.31
CA VAL A 449 -13.06 29.96 16.51
C VAL A 449 -14.11 30.17 15.41
N PRO A 450 -14.52 29.11 14.69
CA PRO A 450 -15.42 29.25 13.55
C PRO A 450 -16.80 29.79 13.94
N ARG A 451 -17.60 30.15 12.93
CA ARG A 451 -18.98 30.65 13.12
C ARG A 451 -19.92 29.69 13.84
N SER A 452 -19.63 28.39 13.74
CA SER A 452 -20.34 27.34 14.47
C SER A 452 -20.22 27.53 15.98
N GLY A 453 -19.13 28.14 16.44
CA GLY A 453 -18.71 28.18 17.84
C GLY A 453 -17.93 26.93 18.27
N ASP A 454 -17.83 25.94 17.40
CA ASP A 454 -17.12 24.69 17.67
C ASP A 454 -15.71 24.77 17.07
N LEU A 455 -14.69 24.85 17.94
CA LEU A 455 -13.30 24.69 17.55
C LEU A 455 -12.92 23.21 17.69
N LEU A 456 -12.71 22.53 16.56
CA LEU A 456 -12.31 21.12 16.55
C LEU A 456 -10.78 21.01 16.48
N LEU A 457 -10.22 20.24 17.40
CA LEU A 457 -8.80 19.93 17.46
C LEU A 457 -8.60 18.43 17.28
N MET A 458 -7.53 18.05 16.61
CA MET A 458 -7.22 16.66 16.36
C MET A 458 -5.73 16.39 16.55
N LEU A 459 -5.40 15.40 17.40
CA LEU A 459 -4.02 14.93 17.58
C LEU A 459 -3.83 13.64 16.79
N ASP A 460 -3.03 13.76 15.73
CA ASP A 460 -2.61 12.66 14.86
C ASP A 460 -1.10 12.46 15.00
N TRP A 461 -0.54 11.43 14.37
CA TRP A 461 0.88 11.12 14.42
C TRP A 461 1.38 10.54 13.09
N GLU A 462 2.59 10.93 12.72
CA GLU A 462 3.30 10.44 11.54
C GLU A 462 3.97 9.10 11.82
N ARG A 463 4.75 9.02 12.90
CA ARG A 463 5.47 7.81 13.35
C ARG A 463 5.30 7.58 14.84
N ILE A 464 5.28 6.30 15.24
CA ILE A 464 5.36 5.83 16.63
C ILE A 464 6.44 4.74 16.73
N HIS A 465 7.30 4.81 17.74
CA HIS A 465 8.44 3.89 17.93
C HIS A 465 8.53 3.22 19.30
N GLY A 466 7.61 3.51 20.21
CA GLY A 466 7.67 3.05 21.60
C GLY A 466 6.44 3.44 22.41
N PRO A 467 6.46 3.19 23.73
CA PRO A 467 5.30 3.33 24.60
C PRO A 467 5.04 4.75 25.14
N ASP A 468 5.97 5.70 25.01
CA ASP A 468 5.79 7.08 25.47
C ASP A 468 4.95 7.88 24.46
N LEU A 469 3.62 7.76 24.58
CA LEU A 469 2.62 8.23 23.60
C LEU A 469 1.67 9.29 24.14
N ASP A 470 1.90 9.80 25.34
CA ASP A 470 1.01 10.78 25.96
C ASP A 470 1.22 12.18 25.36
N PHE A 471 0.19 13.01 25.36
CA PHE A 471 0.28 14.43 25.00
C PHE A 471 -0.47 15.31 25.98
N GLU A 472 -0.08 16.58 26.06
CA GLU A 472 -0.75 17.61 26.84
C GLU A 472 -0.93 18.88 25.99
N LEU A 473 -2.15 19.43 26.00
CA LEU A 473 -2.49 20.70 25.34
C LEU A 473 -3.02 21.72 26.35
N SER A 474 -2.74 22.99 26.12
CA SER A 474 -3.41 24.11 26.76
C SER A 474 -3.91 25.11 25.73
N GLY A 475 -4.78 26.03 26.14
CA GLY A 475 -5.10 27.17 25.31
C GLY A 475 -5.46 28.43 26.07
N GLU A 476 -5.22 29.55 25.42
CA GLU A 476 -5.47 30.89 25.94
C GLU A 476 -6.34 31.66 24.94
N VAL A 477 -7.43 32.24 25.44
CA VAL A 477 -8.31 33.12 24.64
C VAL A 477 -7.73 34.53 24.69
N ASP A 478 -7.53 35.14 23.53
CA ASP A 478 -7.14 36.53 23.39
C ASP A 478 -8.25 37.43 23.95
N VAL A 479 -7.93 38.20 24.98
CA VAL A 479 -8.88 39.10 25.65
C VAL A 479 -9.02 40.43 24.94
N ASP A 480 -8.10 40.79 24.05
CA ASP A 480 -8.07 42.04 23.31
C ASP A 480 -8.72 41.86 21.93
N THR A 481 -9.87 41.18 21.93
CA THR A 481 -10.64 40.84 20.73
C THR A 481 -12.14 41.18 20.87
N GLU A 482 -12.77 41.63 19.78
CA GLU A 482 -14.23 41.76 19.66
C GLU A 482 -14.74 41.00 18.42
N TYR A 483 -15.74 40.14 18.62
CA TYR A 483 -16.43 39.45 17.54
C TYR A 483 -17.66 40.25 17.06
N LEU A 484 -17.62 40.71 15.82
CA LEU A 484 -18.69 41.51 15.19
C LEU A 484 -19.73 40.65 14.45
N GLY A 485 -19.53 39.34 14.40
CA GLY A 485 -20.46 38.43 13.75
C GLY A 485 -20.38 38.43 12.23
N MET A 486 -21.48 37.98 11.63
CA MET A 486 -21.69 38.04 10.19
C MET A 486 -22.17 39.42 9.77
N LEU A 487 -21.43 40.07 8.90
CA LEU A 487 -21.85 41.34 8.30
C LEU A 487 -22.94 41.08 7.27
N ALA A 488 -24.06 41.78 7.38
CA ALA A 488 -25.09 41.75 6.35
C ALA A 488 -24.59 42.47 5.10
N ASN A 489 -25.05 42.07 3.92
CA ASN A 489 -24.69 42.75 2.67
C ASN A 489 -25.28 44.16 2.64
N ASP A 490 -24.56 45.09 2.02
CA ASP A 490 -24.99 46.47 1.83
C ASP A 490 -25.41 47.15 3.15
N SER A 491 -24.65 46.91 4.21
CA SER A 491 -24.97 47.35 5.57
C SER A 491 -23.77 47.93 6.31
N THR A 492 -24.07 48.67 7.38
CA THR A 492 -23.07 49.23 8.29
C THR A 492 -23.10 48.50 9.62
N THR A 493 -21.93 48.02 10.04
CA THR A 493 -21.70 47.48 11.39
C THR A 493 -20.72 48.38 12.13
N LYS A 494 -20.96 48.58 13.43
CA LYS A 494 -20.06 49.34 14.30
C LYS A 494 -19.65 48.49 15.47
N SER A 495 -18.36 48.55 15.81
CA SER A 495 -17.81 47.92 17.00
C SER A 495 -18.17 48.69 18.27
N SER A 496 -17.86 48.08 19.41
CA SER A 496 -17.75 48.79 20.67
C SER A 496 -16.50 49.69 20.65
N ALA A 497 -16.52 50.75 21.46
CA ALA A 497 -15.36 51.62 21.63
C ALA A 497 -14.39 50.99 22.64
N VAL A 498 -13.10 50.96 22.33
CA VAL A 498 -12.05 50.35 23.16
C VAL A 498 -10.84 51.27 23.34
N ASP A 499 -10.09 51.09 24.41
CA ASP A 499 -8.84 51.80 24.66
C ASP A 499 -7.66 50.90 24.28
N ILE A 500 -6.67 51.43 23.55
CA ILE A 500 -5.49 50.66 23.10
C ILE A 500 -4.23 51.38 23.59
N GLY A 501 -3.41 50.69 24.39
CA GLY A 501 -2.14 51.23 24.87
C GLY A 501 -1.10 51.36 23.75
N GLN A 502 -0.12 52.25 23.91
CA GLN A 502 0.90 52.57 22.89
C GLN A 502 1.64 51.37 22.26
N ARG A 503 1.71 50.23 22.95
CA ARG A 503 2.40 49.02 22.46
C ARG A 503 1.49 47.81 22.31
N ASP A 504 0.20 48.02 22.50
CA ASP A 504 -0.80 46.98 22.45
C ASP A 504 -1.50 47.03 21.09
N SER A 505 -2.26 45.98 20.80
CA SER A 505 -3.13 45.90 19.63
C SER A 505 -4.47 45.35 20.04
N PHE A 506 -5.52 45.75 19.35
CA PHE A 506 -6.85 45.18 19.51
C PHE A 506 -7.31 44.55 18.21
N ARG A 507 -8.01 43.41 18.29
CA ARG A 507 -8.41 42.64 17.11
C ARG A 507 -9.93 42.59 16.97
N TYR A 508 -10.40 42.76 15.74
CA TYR A 508 -11.81 42.59 15.39
C TYR A 508 -11.97 41.38 14.49
N VAL A 509 -12.85 40.47 14.88
CA VAL A 509 -13.19 39.29 14.07
C VAL A 509 -14.55 39.49 13.44
N PHE A 510 -14.66 39.28 12.13
CA PHE A 510 -15.92 39.40 11.41
C PHE A 510 -15.97 38.49 10.19
N HIS A 511 -17.19 38.22 9.73
CA HIS A 511 -17.42 37.42 8.53
C HIS A 511 -18.11 38.22 7.45
N VAL A 512 -17.69 38.00 6.21
CA VAL A 512 -18.23 38.68 5.04
C VAL A 512 -18.74 37.65 4.05
N ASN A 513 -19.89 37.92 3.43
CA ASN A 513 -20.42 37.08 2.36
C ASN A 513 -19.52 37.14 1.11
N PRO A 514 -19.60 36.13 0.23
CA PRO A 514 -19.02 36.19 -1.11
C PRO A 514 -19.43 37.44 -1.89
N ALA A 515 -18.57 37.85 -2.82
CA ALA A 515 -18.76 38.98 -3.73
C ALA A 515 -19.14 40.29 -3.02
N GLN A 516 -18.41 40.64 -1.96
CA GLN A 516 -18.57 41.91 -1.25
C GLN A 516 -17.25 42.68 -1.23
N VAL A 517 -17.36 44.01 -1.30
CA VAL A 517 -16.32 44.92 -0.80
C VAL A 517 -16.70 45.30 0.62
N PHE A 518 -15.73 45.37 1.51
CA PHE A 518 -15.92 46.04 2.80
C PHE A 518 -14.96 47.22 2.95
N GLU A 519 -15.53 48.35 3.37
CA GLU A 519 -14.85 49.59 3.72
C GLU A 519 -14.66 49.61 5.25
N LEU A 520 -13.42 49.78 5.69
CA LEU A 520 -13.03 49.95 7.08
C LEU A 520 -12.77 51.42 7.34
N ALA A 521 -13.44 51.95 8.37
CA ALA A 521 -13.22 53.30 8.88
C ALA A 521 -13.06 53.24 10.40
N LEU A 522 -12.05 53.93 10.92
CA LEU A 522 -11.77 53.99 12.35
C LEU A 522 -11.95 55.41 12.86
N ASP A 523 -12.34 55.53 14.13
CA ASP A 523 -12.35 56.80 14.85
C ASP A 523 -11.77 56.62 16.24
N ASN A 524 -11.22 57.69 16.83
CA ASN A 524 -10.72 57.70 18.21
C ASN A 524 -10.80 59.11 18.80
N ALA A 525 -10.79 59.21 20.13
CA ALA A 525 -10.98 60.48 20.84
C ALA A 525 -9.87 61.51 20.62
N GLN A 526 -8.67 61.06 20.24
CA GLN A 526 -7.49 61.88 20.03
C GLN A 526 -7.39 62.42 18.60
N ALA A 527 -8.18 61.88 17.67
CA ALA A 527 -8.01 62.13 16.23
C ALA A 527 -6.59 61.77 15.75
N GLU A 528 -5.99 60.72 16.32
CA GLU A 528 -4.65 60.24 15.98
C GLU A 528 -4.66 59.08 14.97
N GLU A 529 -3.65 59.02 14.12
CA GLU A 529 -3.52 57.98 13.08
C GLU A 529 -3.29 56.59 13.68
N VAL A 530 -3.88 55.58 13.04
CA VAL A 530 -3.85 54.17 13.49
C VAL A 530 -3.20 53.29 12.42
N ASP A 531 -2.48 52.26 12.84
CA ASP A 531 -1.97 51.22 11.95
C ASP A 531 -2.98 50.06 11.93
N ILE A 532 -3.24 49.51 10.75
CA ILE A 532 -4.12 48.35 10.59
C ILE A 532 -3.45 47.21 9.83
N ARG A 533 -3.77 45.98 10.23
CA ARG A 533 -3.38 44.74 9.53
C ARG A 533 -4.58 43.83 9.40
N LEU A 534 -4.89 43.44 8.18
CA LEU A 534 -6.00 42.55 7.85
C LEU A 534 -5.48 41.16 7.56
N TYR A 535 -5.96 40.16 8.28
CA TYR A 535 -5.62 38.76 8.11
C TYR A 535 -6.86 37.94 7.69
N ASN A 536 -6.64 36.80 7.04
CA ASN A 536 -7.67 35.78 6.88
C ASN A 536 -7.73 34.84 8.10
N ALA A 537 -8.70 33.90 8.12
CA ALA A 537 -8.85 32.89 9.16
C ALA A 537 -7.58 32.08 9.46
N ALA A 538 -6.77 31.82 8.42
CA ALA A 538 -5.52 31.06 8.53
C ALA A 538 -4.34 31.89 9.08
N GLY A 539 -4.57 33.15 9.46
CA GLY A 539 -3.54 34.07 9.97
C GLY A 539 -2.62 34.65 8.88
N ARG A 540 -2.95 34.50 7.60
CA ARG A 540 -2.20 35.11 6.50
C ARG A 540 -2.55 36.59 6.39
N LEU A 541 -1.53 37.45 6.42
CA LEU A 541 -1.69 38.88 6.14
C LEU A 541 -2.16 39.09 4.69
N LEU A 542 -3.29 39.77 4.56
CA LEU A 542 -3.94 40.12 3.29
C LEU A 542 -3.55 41.53 2.85
N SER A 543 -3.63 42.50 3.77
CA SER A 543 -3.29 43.90 3.55
C SER A 543 -2.89 44.57 4.86
N SER A 544 -2.17 45.69 4.76
CA SER A 544 -1.87 46.57 5.88
C SER A 544 -1.90 48.02 5.41
N GLU A 545 -2.30 48.93 6.28
CA GLU A 545 -2.21 50.37 6.06
C GLU A 545 -1.58 50.98 7.32
N ASP A 546 -0.49 51.71 7.13
CA ASP A 546 0.16 52.45 8.20
C ASP A 546 -0.40 53.88 8.22
N ALA A 547 -0.64 54.41 9.42
CA ALA A 547 -1.12 55.78 9.62
C ALA A 547 -2.48 56.12 8.96
N LEU A 548 -3.47 55.22 9.07
CA LEU A 548 -4.85 55.48 8.64
C LEU A 548 -5.44 56.66 9.44
N THR A 549 -5.82 57.74 8.74
CA THR A 549 -6.39 58.94 9.38
C THR A 549 -7.82 58.67 9.88
N PRO A 550 -8.12 58.83 11.19
CA PRO A 550 -9.46 58.55 11.71
C PRO A 550 -10.52 59.55 11.24
N LEU A 551 -11.79 59.12 11.31
CA LEU A 551 -12.96 59.89 10.83
C LEU A 551 -13.06 61.29 11.43
N SER A 552 -12.72 61.48 12.71
CA SER A 552 -12.79 62.78 13.37
C SER A 552 -11.61 63.72 13.08
N ALA A 553 -10.50 63.22 12.53
CA ALA A 553 -9.27 64.00 12.35
C ALA A 553 -9.29 64.93 11.14
N SER A 554 -10.02 64.56 10.08
CA SER A 554 -9.93 65.24 8.79
C SER A 554 -11.28 65.31 8.07
N ALA A 555 -11.42 66.32 7.20
CA ALA A 555 -12.52 66.38 6.24
C ALA A 555 -12.38 65.35 5.09
N THR A 556 -11.21 64.71 4.99
CA THR A 556 -10.88 63.62 4.07
C THR A 556 -10.26 62.48 4.90
N PRO A 557 -11.07 61.74 5.66
CA PRO A 557 -10.57 60.66 6.50
C PRO A 557 -10.05 59.50 5.65
N GLY A 558 -9.22 58.65 6.28
CA GLY A 558 -8.70 57.45 5.66
C GLY A 558 -9.75 56.34 5.66
N PHE A 559 -9.84 55.61 4.54
CA PHE A 559 -10.65 54.42 4.41
C PHE A 559 -9.79 53.30 3.82
N HIS A 560 -9.93 52.09 4.37
CA HIS A 560 -9.32 50.90 3.80
C HIS A 560 -10.39 50.03 3.14
N TYR A 561 -10.12 49.50 1.96
CA TYR A 561 -11.08 48.70 1.20
C TYR A 561 -10.52 47.32 0.91
N TRP A 562 -11.37 46.31 0.99
CA TRP A 562 -11.01 44.95 0.60
C TRP A 562 -12.17 44.25 -0.10
N PHE A 563 -11.91 43.65 -1.25
CA PHE A 563 -12.87 42.80 -1.95
C PHE A 563 -12.65 41.32 -1.60
N THR A 564 -13.73 40.58 -1.39
CA THR A 564 -13.68 39.14 -1.23
C THR A 564 -14.61 38.44 -2.21
N GLU A 565 -14.04 37.59 -3.07
CA GLU A 565 -14.79 36.80 -4.03
C GLU A 565 -15.57 35.68 -3.32
N SER A 566 -14.89 34.93 -2.44
CA SER A 566 -15.44 33.76 -1.74
C SER A 566 -16.06 34.07 -0.38
N GLY A 567 -15.96 35.30 0.11
CA GLY A 567 -16.31 35.61 1.49
C GLY A 567 -15.27 35.06 2.45
N GLY A 568 -15.64 34.91 3.72
CA GLY A 568 -14.82 34.24 4.73
C GLY A 568 -14.75 34.98 6.06
N THR A 569 -13.86 34.49 6.92
CA THR A 569 -13.53 35.10 8.22
C THR A 569 -12.31 36.00 8.07
N PHE A 570 -12.38 37.18 8.65
CA PHE A 570 -11.32 38.18 8.65
C PHE A 570 -11.00 38.60 10.08
N VAL A 571 -9.71 38.87 10.32
CA VAL A 571 -9.21 39.46 11.55
C VAL A 571 -8.58 40.79 11.21
N LEU A 572 -9.11 41.89 11.75
CA LEU A 572 -8.51 43.20 11.66
C LEU A 572 -7.78 43.51 12.96
N GLU A 573 -6.46 43.55 12.92
CA GLU A 573 -5.63 44.05 14.02
C GLU A 573 -5.46 45.56 13.87
N VAL A 574 -5.70 46.29 14.95
CA VAL A 574 -5.55 47.74 15.05
C VAL A 574 -4.54 48.05 16.15
N SER A 575 -3.56 48.90 15.84
CA SER A 575 -2.57 49.37 16.80
C SER A 575 -2.34 50.89 16.67
N PRO A 576 -1.86 51.57 17.71
CA PRO A 576 -1.38 52.94 17.58
C PRO A 576 -0.25 53.01 16.54
N SER A 577 -0.25 54.04 15.70
CA SER A 577 0.87 54.32 14.81
C SER A 577 2.15 54.60 15.59
N ALA A 578 3.32 54.44 14.97
CA ALA A 578 4.62 54.63 15.64
C ALA A 578 4.82 56.02 16.28
N SER A 579 4.02 57.01 15.87
CA SER A 579 4.03 58.37 16.39
C SER A 579 2.94 58.69 17.42
N SER A 580 1.94 57.82 17.61
CA SER A 580 0.81 58.07 18.53
C SER A 580 1.10 57.65 19.98
N ASP A 581 0.38 58.28 20.90
CA ASP A 581 0.29 57.87 22.30
C ASP A 581 -0.80 56.77 22.44
N ASP A 582 -1.25 56.49 23.67
CA ASP A 582 -2.41 55.61 23.89
C ASP A 582 -3.66 56.13 23.16
N LEU A 583 -4.35 55.25 22.43
CA LEU A 583 -5.63 55.55 21.79
C LEU A 583 -6.79 55.32 22.75
N ARG A 584 -7.79 56.20 22.73
CA ARG A 584 -9.00 56.09 23.56
C ARG A 584 -10.24 56.10 22.69
N ASP A 585 -11.27 55.39 23.13
CA ASP A 585 -12.55 55.28 22.42
C ASP A 585 -12.39 54.88 20.93
N VAL A 586 -11.46 53.97 20.63
CA VAL A 586 -11.25 53.44 19.27
C VAL A 586 -12.49 52.67 18.85
N ALA A 587 -13.14 53.10 17.77
CA ALA A 587 -14.33 52.47 17.23
C ALA A 587 -14.19 52.18 15.74
N LEU A 588 -14.42 50.93 15.36
CA LEU A 588 -14.44 50.47 13.98
C LEU A 588 -15.85 50.60 13.41
N THR A 589 -15.94 51.15 12.20
CA THR A 589 -17.11 51.07 11.33
C THR A 589 -16.76 50.27 10.10
N ILE A 590 -17.55 49.23 9.81
CA ILE A 590 -17.42 48.42 8.59
C ILE A 590 -18.68 48.63 7.74
N ASN A 591 -18.50 49.09 6.50
CA ASN A 591 -19.55 49.16 5.51
C ASN A 591 -19.33 48.07 4.47
N THR A 592 -20.28 47.15 4.30
CA THR A 592 -20.26 46.20 3.19
C THR A 592 -20.99 46.81 1.99
N VAL A 593 -20.49 46.52 0.79
CA VAL A 593 -21.04 46.99 -0.48
C VAL A 593 -20.96 45.85 -1.51
N THR A 594 -22.09 45.53 -2.13
CA THR A 594 -22.18 44.67 -3.30
C THR A 594 -21.72 45.45 -4.53
N PRO A 595 -20.62 45.08 -5.20
CA PRO A 595 -20.22 45.73 -6.43
C PRO A 595 -21.29 45.59 -7.52
N ASN A 596 -21.44 46.62 -8.34
CA ASN A 596 -22.31 46.56 -9.50
C ASN A 596 -21.69 45.62 -10.56
N ASP A 597 -22.35 44.51 -10.85
CA ASP A 597 -21.88 43.51 -11.81
C ASP A 597 -22.16 43.95 -13.26
N LEU A 598 -21.09 44.19 -14.00
CA LEU A 598 -21.11 44.57 -15.41
C LEU A 598 -21.12 43.36 -16.36
N GLY A 599 -21.04 42.14 -15.81
CA GLY A 599 -21.12 40.88 -16.54
C GLY A 599 -19.79 40.39 -17.11
N VAL A 600 -19.91 39.44 -18.04
CA VAL A 600 -18.75 38.85 -18.73
C VAL A 600 -18.37 39.72 -19.94
N VAL A 601 -17.10 40.05 -20.04
CA VAL A 601 -16.54 40.90 -21.10
C VAL A 601 -15.44 40.17 -21.87
N GLY A 602 -15.29 40.53 -23.14
CA GLY A 602 -14.22 40.06 -24.01
C GLY A 602 -13.92 41.05 -25.14
N PRO A 603 -12.96 40.74 -26.03
CA PRO A 603 -12.57 41.63 -27.11
C PRO A 603 -13.75 42.06 -28.00
N GLY A 604 -13.87 43.38 -28.22
CA GLY A 604 -14.97 44.00 -28.96
C GLY A 604 -16.21 44.32 -28.12
N THR A 605 -16.20 44.06 -26.82
CA THR A 605 -17.28 44.46 -25.91
C THR A 605 -17.16 45.96 -25.62
N SER A 606 -18.28 46.66 -25.64
CA SER A 606 -18.40 48.04 -25.15
C SER A 606 -19.54 48.10 -24.14
N LEU A 607 -19.31 48.75 -23.01
CA LEU A 607 -20.27 48.98 -21.95
C LEU A 607 -20.46 50.48 -21.78
N SER A 608 -21.71 50.92 -21.67
CA SER A 608 -22.06 52.30 -21.33
C SER A 608 -23.26 52.24 -20.40
N THR A 609 -23.07 52.70 -19.17
CA THR A 609 -24.10 52.67 -18.13
C THR A 609 -24.08 53.92 -17.28
N THR A 610 -25.26 54.47 -17.00
CA THR A 610 -25.42 55.58 -16.05
C THR A 610 -25.65 55.02 -14.65
N ILE A 611 -24.82 55.42 -13.70
CA ILE A 611 -24.93 55.05 -12.30
C ILE A 611 -25.62 56.18 -11.54
N SER A 612 -26.80 55.88 -10.98
CA SER A 612 -27.61 56.85 -10.25
C SER A 612 -27.33 56.90 -8.75
N THR A 613 -26.52 55.98 -8.24
CA THR A 613 -26.15 55.94 -6.82
C THR A 613 -25.07 56.99 -6.56
N PRO A 614 -25.32 57.97 -5.68
CA PRO A 614 -24.36 59.02 -5.42
C PRO A 614 -23.14 58.47 -4.67
N ILE A 615 -21.97 59.05 -4.95
CA ILE A 615 -20.75 58.85 -4.16
C ILE A 615 -20.58 60.08 -3.25
N ALA A 616 -20.51 59.85 -1.94
CA ALA A 616 -20.16 60.90 -1.00
C ALA A 616 -18.67 61.25 -1.11
N ARG A 617 -18.29 62.47 -0.70
CA ARG A 617 -16.87 62.86 -0.63
C ARG A 617 -16.07 61.84 0.18
N ALA A 618 -14.87 61.49 -0.32
CA ALA A 618 -13.93 60.52 0.21
C ALA A 618 -14.40 59.05 0.23
N HIS A 619 -15.58 58.76 -0.31
CA HIS A 619 -16.08 57.40 -0.49
C HIS A 619 -15.85 56.90 -1.91
N SER A 620 -16.11 55.61 -2.12
CA SER A 620 -15.96 54.97 -3.43
C SER A 620 -17.22 54.22 -3.85
N ALA A 621 -17.43 54.09 -5.16
CA ALA A 621 -18.33 53.11 -5.75
C ALA A 621 -17.54 51.96 -6.37
N PHE A 622 -18.14 50.78 -6.41
CA PHE A 622 -17.49 49.55 -6.85
C PHE A 622 -18.28 48.88 -7.97
N HIS A 623 -17.56 48.48 -9.01
CA HIS A 623 -18.08 47.69 -10.13
C HIS A 623 -17.22 46.46 -10.31
N MET A 624 -17.81 45.38 -10.80
CA MET A 624 -17.08 44.16 -11.11
C MET A 624 -17.38 43.68 -12.54
N PHE A 625 -16.42 43.01 -13.16
CA PHE A 625 -16.61 42.35 -14.45
C PHE A 625 -15.73 41.10 -14.54
N THR A 626 -16.16 40.14 -15.35
CA THR A 626 -15.40 38.91 -15.60
C THR A 626 -14.81 38.94 -17.01
N ALA A 627 -13.50 39.06 -17.12
CA ALA A 627 -12.80 38.96 -18.40
C ALA A 627 -12.69 37.48 -18.82
N ASN A 628 -13.11 37.15 -20.04
CA ASN A 628 -12.99 35.78 -20.57
C ASN A 628 -11.68 35.49 -21.31
N SER A 629 -10.85 36.52 -21.51
CA SER A 629 -9.51 36.44 -22.10
C SER A 629 -8.66 37.60 -21.60
N SER A 630 -7.38 37.61 -21.95
CA SER A 630 -6.57 38.80 -21.82
C SER A 630 -7.09 39.90 -22.77
N LEU A 631 -7.10 41.15 -22.30
CA LEU A 631 -7.72 42.26 -23.00
C LEU A 631 -7.08 43.60 -22.56
N GLN A 632 -7.33 44.63 -23.34
CA GLN A 632 -6.98 46.00 -23.02
C GLN A 632 -8.28 46.78 -22.78
N VAL A 633 -8.36 47.51 -21.68
CA VAL A 633 -9.52 48.34 -21.30
C VAL A 633 -9.17 49.80 -21.56
N SER A 634 -10.07 50.49 -22.25
CA SER A 634 -10.08 51.95 -22.36
C SER A 634 -11.46 52.47 -22.02
N GLY A 635 -11.59 53.72 -21.63
CA GLY A 635 -12.90 54.26 -21.27
C GLY A 635 -12.87 55.57 -20.52
N ALA A 636 -14.02 55.92 -19.97
CA ALA A 636 -14.19 57.12 -19.18
C ALA A 636 -15.20 56.94 -18.04
N VAL A 637 -14.98 57.70 -16.97
CA VAL A 637 -15.94 57.99 -15.91
C VAL A 637 -16.32 59.45 -16.06
N VAL A 638 -17.53 59.69 -16.58
CA VAL A 638 -18.04 61.04 -16.86
C VAL A 638 -18.91 61.50 -15.69
N THR A 639 -18.44 62.52 -14.98
CA THR A 639 -19.15 63.10 -13.83
C THR A 639 -19.87 64.41 -14.22
N PRO A 640 -21.03 64.72 -13.61
CA PRO A 640 -21.67 66.03 -13.72
C PRO A 640 -20.75 67.13 -13.19
N ASP A 641 -20.80 68.30 -13.83
CA ASP A 641 -20.05 69.50 -13.46
C ASP A 641 -18.52 69.30 -13.35
N GLU A 642 -17.99 68.24 -13.97
CA GLU A 642 -16.57 67.86 -13.91
C GLU A 642 -16.09 67.56 -12.48
N ALA A 643 -16.94 66.94 -11.66
CA ALA A 643 -16.59 66.55 -10.30
C ALA A 643 -15.35 65.63 -10.26
N ASP A 644 -14.51 65.84 -9.26
CA ASP A 644 -13.23 65.15 -9.07
C ASP A 644 -13.43 63.67 -8.73
N ALA A 645 -12.86 62.80 -9.57
CA ALA A 645 -13.00 61.36 -9.47
C ALA A 645 -11.70 60.68 -9.89
N ASP A 646 -11.42 59.55 -9.24
CA ASP A 646 -10.30 58.68 -9.55
C ASP A 646 -10.80 57.27 -9.84
N ALA A 647 -10.09 56.53 -10.70
CA ALA A 647 -10.43 55.16 -11.05
C ALA A 647 -9.26 54.20 -10.78
N PHE A 648 -9.54 53.09 -10.11
CA PHE A 648 -8.57 52.07 -9.75
C PHE A 648 -9.05 50.69 -10.21
N PHE A 649 -8.17 49.94 -10.85
CA PHE A 649 -8.44 48.57 -11.30
C PHE A 649 -7.72 47.58 -10.39
N TYR A 650 -8.43 46.57 -9.90
CA TYR A 650 -7.88 45.48 -9.10
C TYR A 650 -8.23 44.14 -9.72
N ASN A 651 -7.38 43.13 -9.53
CA ASN A 651 -7.74 41.74 -9.81
C ASN A 651 -8.43 41.07 -8.61
N ALA A 652 -8.86 39.82 -8.77
CA ALA A 652 -9.52 39.03 -7.72
C ALA A 652 -8.70 38.85 -6.42
N VAL A 653 -7.38 39.06 -6.44
CA VAL A 653 -6.50 39.00 -5.26
C VAL A 653 -6.18 40.39 -4.68
N ASN A 654 -6.99 41.40 -4.99
CA ASN A 654 -6.85 42.80 -4.56
C ASN A 654 -5.52 43.47 -4.94
N ARG A 655 -4.82 42.95 -5.97
CA ARG A 655 -3.64 43.64 -6.50
C ARG A 655 -4.09 44.73 -7.46
N GLU A 656 -3.65 45.96 -7.21
CA GLU A 656 -3.84 47.07 -8.14
C GLU A 656 -3.12 46.78 -9.46
N ILE A 657 -3.86 46.91 -10.55
CA ILE A 657 -3.41 46.74 -11.93
C ILE A 657 -3.04 48.11 -12.51
N ASP A 658 -3.90 49.10 -12.27
CA ASP A 658 -3.75 50.43 -12.81
C ASP A 658 -4.57 51.44 -12.00
N ALA A 659 -4.16 52.71 -12.04
CA ALA A 659 -4.78 53.79 -11.30
C ALA A 659 -4.73 55.10 -12.09
N TYR A 660 -5.83 55.82 -12.08
CA TYR A 660 -6.02 57.05 -12.84
C TYR A 660 -6.59 58.12 -11.92
N ALA A 661 -5.77 59.13 -11.62
CA ALA A 661 -6.16 60.23 -10.77
C ALA A 661 -6.30 61.53 -11.55
N THR A 662 -7.47 62.19 -11.48
CA THR A 662 -7.78 63.35 -12.33
C THR A 662 -8.75 64.32 -11.69
N LEU A 663 -8.40 65.61 -11.70
CA LEU A 663 -9.23 66.68 -11.13
C LEU A 663 -10.63 66.87 -11.76
N LYS A 664 -10.96 66.18 -12.87
CA LYS A 664 -12.13 66.46 -13.74
C LYS A 664 -12.59 65.26 -14.56
N GLY A 665 -13.20 64.26 -13.92
CA GLY A 665 -13.60 63.02 -14.58
C GLY A 665 -12.41 62.22 -15.12
N VAL A 666 -12.53 60.90 -15.14
CA VAL A 666 -11.40 60.03 -15.46
C VAL A 666 -11.52 59.55 -16.90
N THR A 667 -10.44 59.68 -17.68
CA THR A 667 -10.26 58.88 -18.90
C THR A 667 -9.10 57.93 -18.67
N PHE A 668 -9.31 56.64 -18.89
CA PHE A 668 -8.25 55.65 -18.87
C PHE A 668 -8.04 55.09 -20.26
N SER A 669 -6.78 54.97 -20.62
CA SER A 669 -6.34 54.43 -21.90
C SER A 669 -5.33 53.35 -21.61
N ASP A 670 -5.54 52.18 -22.21
CA ASP A 670 -4.56 51.11 -22.27
C ASP A 670 -4.36 50.26 -20.99
N THR A 671 -5.34 50.22 -20.06
CA THR A 671 -5.30 49.31 -18.90
C THR A 671 -5.19 47.85 -19.38
N THR A 672 -4.10 47.17 -19.03
CA THR A 672 -3.85 45.80 -19.50
C THR A 672 -4.36 44.76 -18.52
N ILE A 673 -5.32 43.94 -18.96
CA ILE A 673 -5.82 42.77 -18.26
C ILE A 673 -5.13 41.53 -18.82
N SER A 674 -4.19 40.97 -18.06
CA SER A 674 -3.27 39.94 -18.55
C SER A 674 -3.86 38.52 -18.60
N SER A 675 -5.00 38.27 -17.95
CA SER A 675 -5.60 36.94 -17.84
C SER A 675 -7.13 37.00 -17.83
N ALA A 676 -7.77 35.89 -18.15
CA ALA A 676 -9.18 35.71 -17.82
C ALA A 676 -9.36 35.67 -16.29
N GLY A 677 -10.49 36.17 -15.80
CA GLY A 677 -10.79 36.19 -14.37
C GLY A 677 -11.69 37.34 -13.97
N LEU A 678 -11.90 37.47 -12.66
CA LEU A 678 -12.69 38.52 -12.05
C LEU A 678 -11.85 39.77 -11.76
N TYR A 679 -12.41 40.94 -12.04
CA TYR A 679 -11.79 42.24 -11.85
C TYR A 679 -12.74 43.21 -11.16
N LEU A 680 -12.17 44.10 -10.35
CA LEU A 680 -12.87 45.15 -9.62
C LEU A 680 -12.43 46.51 -10.16
N LEU A 681 -13.40 47.37 -10.46
CA LEU A 681 -13.20 48.78 -10.77
C LEU A 681 -13.77 49.62 -9.62
N ARG A 682 -12.87 50.34 -8.93
CA ARG A 682 -13.21 51.30 -7.88
C ARG A 682 -13.22 52.70 -8.46
N ILE A 683 -14.30 53.43 -8.24
CA ILE A 683 -14.42 54.86 -8.54
C ILE A 683 -14.39 55.62 -7.22
N ALA A 684 -13.31 56.31 -6.90
CA ALA A 684 -13.18 57.12 -5.69
C ALA A 684 -13.55 58.58 -5.98
N ALA A 685 -14.19 59.24 -5.02
CA ALA A 685 -14.67 60.61 -5.19
C ALA A 685 -14.01 61.57 -4.19
N ASP A 686 -13.30 62.58 -4.67
CA ASP A 686 -12.68 63.62 -3.82
C ASP A 686 -13.69 64.72 -3.41
N GLU A 687 -14.84 64.75 -4.10
CA GLU A 687 -16.02 65.52 -3.75
C GLU A 687 -17.31 64.73 -3.97
N HIS A 688 -18.47 65.34 -3.72
CA HIS A 688 -19.73 64.63 -3.87
C HIS A 688 -20.11 64.46 -5.35
N ILE A 689 -20.29 63.22 -5.79
CA ILE A 689 -20.70 62.88 -7.16
C ILE A 689 -22.15 62.37 -7.11
N PRO A 690 -23.15 63.13 -7.61
CA PRO A 690 -24.55 62.72 -7.51
C PRO A 690 -24.92 61.55 -8.42
N THR A 691 -24.29 61.47 -9.60
CA THR A 691 -24.42 60.41 -10.62
C THR A 691 -23.15 60.40 -11.47
N TYR A 692 -22.90 59.36 -12.26
CA TYR A 692 -21.84 59.37 -13.28
C TYR A 692 -22.14 58.36 -14.38
N ASP A 693 -21.59 58.58 -15.58
CA ASP A 693 -21.62 57.61 -16.67
C ASP A 693 -20.31 56.83 -16.70
N LEU A 694 -20.41 55.52 -16.79
CA LEU A 694 -19.28 54.61 -16.94
C LEU A 694 -19.27 54.07 -18.37
N GLU A 695 -18.24 54.42 -19.12
CA GLU A 695 -18.00 53.98 -20.50
C GLU A 695 -16.73 53.13 -20.54
N LEU A 696 -16.84 51.86 -20.95
CA LEU A 696 -15.72 50.91 -21.03
C LEU A 696 -15.70 50.24 -22.41
N ASP A 697 -14.54 50.22 -23.04
CA ASP A 697 -14.25 49.50 -24.26
C ASP A 697 -13.17 48.45 -24.00
N PHE A 698 -13.44 47.21 -24.41
CA PHE A 698 -12.56 46.06 -24.22
C PHE A 698 -12.03 45.62 -25.58
N VAL A 699 -10.74 45.76 -25.83
CA VAL A 699 -10.10 45.36 -27.10
C VAL A 699 -9.13 44.20 -26.88
N ALA A 700 -8.85 43.44 -27.94
CA ALA A 700 -7.85 42.39 -27.86
C ALA A 700 -6.46 43.00 -27.59
N LEU A 701 -5.66 42.37 -26.74
CA LEU A 701 -4.26 42.76 -26.60
C LEU A 701 -3.55 42.57 -27.93
N THR A 702 -2.92 43.64 -28.40
CA THR A 702 -2.06 43.56 -29.58
C THR A 702 -0.77 42.84 -29.16
N PRO A 703 -0.36 41.75 -29.83
CA PRO A 703 0.81 40.97 -29.45
C PRO A 703 2.13 41.75 -29.54
#